data_AF-A0A6N3E0B8-F1
#
_entry.id   AF-A0A6N3E0B8-F1
#
_cell.length_a   1.000
_cell.length_b   1.000
_cell.length_c   1.000
_cell.angle_alpha   90.00
_cell.angle_beta   90.00
_cell.angle_gamma   90.00
#
_symmetry.space_group_name_H-M   'P 1'
#
loop_
_entity.id
_entity.type
_entity.pdbx_description
1 polymer ?
#
loop_
_entity_poly.entity_id
_entity_poly.type
_entity_poly.pdbx_seq_one_letter_code
_entity_poly.pdbx_strand_id
1 'polypeptide(L)'
;MTSYTTEREGQIEFYETFIPRVDPDLDLDGILADDNDGVINGNLLEFKLRVIDLNAVLFQCVKYLSARRLKGKPVPANVVIVSLEDSVAYIYRSEDYLEQIETVYNGPSSKNNSGFTAGKYADKLDYSDQLSAERLVMTLKTDNYTKTNIDENCIVGWAEEYYRLRPDARKEHFIGDSTGKHQVTGEIRQPKIFERYLIPYTGQTNVKFDYLMDCLNDFLQKKDLGAFFTPEPYAEKARELLAQAISRVPSGNDYVVIDRCAGTGNLERGLSEDILSHCIVSTKEYYEYKVLQELIGSKVRHIIPPIEAEDTFDAGNVRGADALTQEYVENPLIRRYIDDPSCTIILFENPPFAETTSMEHQKRGEGKRSSSGWKASWVLEQMRKAVKENPSISGTSTNDMGNAFIWSAFEYYLRQPTDSYVVFSPVKYWKAQDLVKKRFIDGFAGDRFHFHARKHSCVLVALWSNEDAESDSFTVDGFDIVKGKLGAPVSLDFRKVDSLYSSRYYDKRKMNDDIDGGILLQKTGNEATTQKKRLKPRWNKNILGYMVADGVGFDNPELHSILVSAGIFNGNGFYLRRDNFLQKLPMFAASRYISYNGSWTERGRVMKSADGADKFLKDAASGKLDQWLLRTLLFTCLEYQNHMRSFTGGDGRTYRNELCLDTTNGSTVASETLEKLDRRVRESELLAAWSRVLEEAKETTLYDSSLTYGFYQIGEELNTWHESPNGKKGRIYDYPSLNGSIRTLKELNKEYYLKEIVPKLFEYEFLK
;
A
#
# COMPACT_ATOMS: atom_id res chain seq x y z
N MET A 1 -10.94 24.11 45.85
CA MET A 1 -11.03 23.02 44.87
C MET A 1 -11.30 23.65 43.54
N THR A 2 -10.34 23.56 42.64
CA THR A 2 -10.54 23.92 41.24
C THR A 2 -11.41 22.84 40.62
N SER A 3 -12.49 23.21 39.93
CA SER A 3 -13.40 22.28 39.27
C SER A 3 -13.39 22.61 37.79
N TYR A 4 -13.14 21.59 36.97
CA TYR A 4 -13.05 21.73 35.53
C TYR A 4 -14.25 21.06 34.88
N THR A 5 -14.76 21.66 33.81
CA THR A 5 -15.88 21.09 33.05
C THR A 5 -15.41 19.91 32.20
N THR A 6 -14.14 19.94 31.77
CA THR A 6 -13.51 18.88 30.99
C THR A 6 -12.04 18.67 31.40
N GLU A 7 -11.51 17.46 31.20
CA GLU A 7 -10.09 17.15 31.44
C GLU A 7 -9.15 18.07 30.63
N ARG A 8 -9.57 18.43 29.41
CA ARG A 8 -8.80 19.29 28.51
C ARG A 8 -8.64 20.71 29.05
N GLU A 9 -9.66 21.24 29.71
CA GLU A 9 -9.63 22.57 30.32
C GLU A 9 -8.55 22.62 31.41
N GLY A 10 -8.55 21.67 32.33
CA GLY A 10 -7.53 21.60 33.38
C GLY A 10 -6.13 21.25 32.88
N GLN A 11 -6.03 20.45 31.81
CA GLN A 11 -4.75 20.19 31.14
C GLN A 11 -4.13 21.48 30.57
N ILE A 12 -4.93 22.34 29.91
CA ILE A 12 -4.45 23.62 29.35
C ILE A 12 -3.98 24.53 30.49
N GLU A 13 -4.77 24.68 31.56
CA GLU A 13 -4.38 25.48 32.73
C GLU A 13 -3.08 24.98 33.36
N PHE A 14 -2.91 23.65 33.48
CA PHE A 14 -1.67 23.06 33.97
C PHE A 14 -0.48 23.45 33.08
N TYR A 15 -0.62 23.36 31.76
CA TYR A 15 0.47 23.73 30.87
C TYR A 15 0.81 25.22 30.91
N GLU A 16 -0.19 26.10 30.88
CA GLU A 16 0.02 27.54 30.99
C GLU A 16 0.71 27.93 32.31
N THR A 17 0.46 27.17 33.38
CA THR A 17 1.06 27.39 34.70
C THR A 17 2.51 26.89 34.78
N PHE A 18 2.76 25.66 34.33
CA PHE A 18 4.04 24.99 34.58
C PHE A 18 5.05 25.12 33.42
N ILE A 19 4.61 25.13 32.15
CA ILE A 19 5.50 25.15 30.98
C ILE A 19 6.43 26.36 30.94
N PRO A 20 5.97 27.61 31.19
CA PRO A 20 6.86 28.77 31.16
C PRO A 20 8.03 28.68 32.16
N ARG A 21 7.87 27.87 33.22
CA ARG A 21 8.93 27.62 34.21
C ARG A 21 9.79 26.40 33.89
N VAL A 22 9.31 25.48 33.05
CA VAL A 22 9.99 24.24 32.64
C VAL A 22 10.82 24.48 31.39
N ASP A 23 10.20 24.97 30.32
CA ASP A 23 10.82 25.29 29.04
C ASP A 23 9.96 26.34 28.31
N PRO A 24 10.43 27.60 28.21
CA PRO A 24 9.67 28.69 27.62
C PRO A 24 9.54 28.61 26.09
N ASP A 25 10.34 27.77 25.43
CA ASP A 25 10.34 27.60 23.97
C ASP A 25 9.42 26.44 23.52
N LEU A 26 8.84 25.68 24.48
CA LEU A 26 7.89 24.60 24.24
C LEU A 26 6.48 25.15 23.98
N ASP A 27 5.93 24.88 22.79
CA ASP A 27 4.53 25.12 22.48
C ASP A 27 3.64 23.91 22.86
N LEU A 28 2.35 24.17 23.12
CA LEU A 28 1.39 23.12 23.48
C LEU A 28 1.24 22.04 22.37
N ASP A 29 1.48 22.42 21.12
CA ASP A 29 1.33 21.55 19.95
C ASP A 29 2.52 20.56 19.81
N GLY A 30 3.70 20.93 20.29
CA GLY A 30 4.89 20.10 20.37
C GLY A 30 4.86 19.10 21.54
N ILE A 31 4.05 19.37 22.57
CA ILE A 31 3.87 18.49 23.72
C ILE A 31 2.88 17.35 23.40
N LEU A 32 1.80 17.66 22.67
CA LEU A 32 0.67 16.75 22.41
C LEU A 32 0.90 15.89 21.14
N ALA A 33 1.62 14.77 21.27
CA ALA A 33 1.88 13.83 20.18
C ALA A 33 1.57 12.36 20.54
N ASP A 34 1.15 11.55 19.55
CA ASP A 34 0.94 10.09 19.66
C ASP A 34 -0.14 9.61 20.67
N ASP A 35 -1.33 10.23 20.67
CA ASP A 35 -2.51 9.77 21.42
C ASP A 35 -2.31 9.63 22.96
N ASN A 36 -1.30 10.30 23.51
CA ASN A 36 -1.08 10.49 24.94
C ASN A 36 -1.16 11.97 25.29
N ASP A 37 -1.25 12.28 26.58
CA ASP A 37 -1.39 13.66 27.04
C ASP A 37 -0.09 14.47 26.91
N GLY A 38 1.02 13.86 26.53
CA GLY A 38 2.22 14.53 26.06
C GLY A 38 3.50 14.11 26.76
N VAL A 39 4.64 14.40 26.14
CA VAL A 39 5.97 14.12 26.69
C VAL A 39 6.77 15.41 26.78
N ILE A 40 7.29 15.72 27.96
CA ILE A 40 8.12 16.89 28.23
C ILE A 40 9.46 16.42 28.78
N ASN A 41 10.55 16.67 28.05
CA ASN A 41 11.92 16.37 28.49
C ASN A 41 12.07 14.95 29.12
N GLY A 42 11.55 13.90 28.47
CA GLY A 42 11.62 12.55 29.05
C GLY A 42 10.72 12.31 30.28
N ASN A 43 9.65 13.10 30.43
CA ASN A 43 8.54 12.87 31.35
C ASN A 43 7.26 12.65 30.54
N LEU A 44 6.63 11.49 30.67
CA LEU A 44 5.29 11.22 30.11
C LEU A 44 4.24 11.79 31.06
N LEU A 45 3.29 12.57 30.55
CA LEU A 45 2.17 13.08 31.33
C LEU A 45 0.89 12.31 30.98
N GLU A 46 0.05 12.12 31.99
CA GLU A 46 -1.32 11.61 31.86
C GLU A 46 -2.21 12.36 32.85
N PHE A 47 -3.27 12.98 32.37
CA PHE A 47 -4.20 13.77 33.19
C PHE A 47 -5.48 13.00 33.44
N LYS A 48 -6.04 13.18 34.62
CA LYS A 48 -7.42 12.82 34.94
C LYS A 48 -8.02 13.97 35.73
N LEU A 49 -9.32 14.24 35.54
CA LEU A 49 -10.05 15.16 36.43
C LEU A 49 -9.84 14.79 37.90
N ARG A 50 -10.03 13.50 38.20
CA ARG A 50 -9.70 12.89 39.49
C ARG A 50 -9.18 11.47 39.26
N VAL A 51 -8.03 11.13 39.81
CA VAL A 51 -7.47 9.77 39.70
C VAL A 51 -8.14 8.86 40.73
N ILE A 52 -9.05 8.00 40.25
CA ILE A 52 -9.80 7.06 41.10
C ILE A 52 -9.04 5.74 41.27
N ASP A 53 -8.39 5.26 40.20
CA ASP A 53 -7.60 4.02 40.19
C ASP A 53 -6.22 4.30 39.58
N LEU A 54 -5.23 4.42 40.46
CA LEU A 54 -3.86 4.73 40.06
C LEU A 54 -3.21 3.59 39.29
N ASN A 55 -3.59 2.33 39.54
CA ASN A 55 -3.04 1.18 38.84
C ASN A 55 -3.51 1.16 37.39
N ALA A 56 -4.81 1.37 37.17
CA ALA A 56 -5.38 1.40 35.82
C ALA A 56 -4.78 2.52 34.96
N VAL A 57 -4.60 3.71 35.55
CA VAL A 57 -4.00 4.86 34.85
C VAL A 57 -2.52 4.63 34.58
N LEU A 58 -1.76 4.08 35.55
CA LEU A 58 -0.35 3.75 35.32
C LEU A 58 -0.17 2.69 34.23
N PHE A 59 -1.03 1.67 34.19
CA PHE A 59 -0.94 0.65 33.15
C PHE A 59 -1.26 1.19 31.75
N GLN A 60 -2.18 2.16 31.66
CA GLN A 60 -2.40 2.91 30.44
C GLN A 60 -1.12 3.64 29.98
N CYS A 61 -0.41 4.29 30.91
CA CYS A 61 0.88 4.91 30.63
C CYS A 61 1.94 3.90 30.17
N VAL A 62 2.05 2.74 30.81
CA VAL A 62 2.95 1.65 30.41
C VAL A 62 2.67 1.21 28.96
N LYS A 63 1.40 1.08 28.58
CA LYS A 63 1.01 0.77 27.18
C LYS A 63 1.43 1.88 26.21
N TYR A 64 1.36 3.16 26.60
CA TYR A 64 1.89 4.25 25.78
C TYR A 64 3.41 4.17 25.62
N LEU A 65 4.15 3.89 26.69
CA LEU A 65 5.61 3.72 26.63
C LEU A 65 6.01 2.54 25.74
N SER A 66 5.30 1.41 25.83
CA SER A 66 5.45 0.27 24.91
C SER A 66 5.23 0.69 23.45
N ALA A 67 4.11 1.36 23.15
CA ALA A 67 3.82 1.83 21.79
C ALA A 67 4.89 2.81 21.26
N ARG A 68 5.47 3.67 22.12
CA ARG A 68 6.58 4.55 21.74
C ARG A 68 7.83 3.76 21.37
N ARG A 69 8.21 2.78 22.20
CA ARG A 69 9.34 1.87 21.94
C ARG A 69 9.17 1.17 20.59
N LEU A 70 8.00 0.59 20.32
CA LEU A 70 7.71 -0.11 19.05
C LEU A 70 7.85 0.81 17.82
N LYS A 71 7.55 2.11 17.99
CA LYS A 71 7.71 3.15 16.95
C LYS A 71 9.14 3.70 16.84
N GLY A 72 10.13 3.14 17.55
CA GLY A 72 11.51 3.64 17.56
C GLY A 72 11.68 4.97 18.28
N LYS A 73 10.76 5.32 19.18
CA LYS A 73 10.81 6.58 19.95
C LYS A 73 11.41 6.33 21.33
N PRO A 74 12.17 7.30 21.88
CA PRO A 74 12.66 7.22 23.25
C PRO A 74 11.53 7.02 24.28
N VAL A 75 11.84 6.24 25.31
CA VAL A 75 10.99 5.98 26.48
C VAL A 75 11.34 6.99 27.58
N PRO A 76 10.44 7.93 27.92
CA PRO A 76 10.56 8.82 29.07
C PRO A 76 11.00 8.09 30.35
N ALA A 77 11.93 8.66 31.13
CA ALA A 77 12.34 8.07 32.40
C ALA A 77 11.25 8.14 33.47
N ASN A 78 10.36 9.13 33.37
CA ASN A 78 9.30 9.34 34.35
C ASN A 78 7.90 9.25 33.73
N VAL A 79 6.96 8.74 34.52
CA VAL A 79 5.52 8.89 34.28
C VAL A 79 4.95 9.80 35.36
N VAL A 80 4.25 10.85 34.93
CA VAL A 80 3.64 11.89 35.77
C VAL A 80 2.12 11.80 35.59
N ILE A 81 1.45 11.19 36.56
CA ILE A 81 -0.01 11.08 36.56
C ILE A 81 -0.58 12.24 37.36
N VAL A 82 -1.36 13.11 36.72
CA VAL A 82 -1.88 14.35 37.31
C VAL A 82 -3.37 14.20 37.61
N SER A 83 -3.73 14.32 38.89
CA SER A 83 -5.11 14.48 39.36
C SER A 83 -5.42 15.98 39.46
N LEU A 84 -6.13 16.50 38.45
CA LEU A 84 -6.32 17.93 38.23
C LEU A 84 -7.10 18.62 39.37
N GLU A 85 -8.23 18.04 39.79
CA GLU A 85 -9.09 18.61 40.85
C GLU A 85 -8.48 18.49 42.25
N ASP A 86 -7.65 17.47 42.45
CA ASP A 86 -6.97 17.24 43.73
C ASP A 86 -5.66 18.03 43.85
N SER A 87 -5.18 18.61 42.74
CA SER A 87 -3.85 19.23 42.66
C SER A 87 -2.71 18.29 43.05
N VAL A 88 -2.81 17.01 42.71
CA VAL A 88 -1.81 15.98 43.05
C VAL A 88 -1.16 15.39 41.80
N ALA A 89 0.16 15.30 41.78
CA ALA A 89 0.93 14.55 40.79
C ALA A 89 1.58 13.31 41.42
N TYR A 90 1.37 12.14 40.81
CA TYR A 90 2.02 10.88 41.18
C TYR A 90 3.16 10.60 40.20
N ILE A 91 4.37 10.43 40.72
CA ILE A 91 5.58 10.21 39.90
C ILE A 91 6.01 8.76 39.99
N TYR A 92 6.15 8.12 38.84
CA TYR A 92 6.67 6.76 38.69
C TYR A 92 7.94 6.78 37.83
N ARG A 93 8.84 5.82 38.05
CA ARG A 93 10.00 5.60 37.18
C ARG A 93 9.67 4.52 36.16
N SER A 94 9.92 4.79 34.89
CA SER A 94 9.66 3.84 33.81
C SER A 94 10.55 2.59 33.91
N GLU A 95 11.74 2.70 34.51
CA GLU A 95 12.66 1.58 34.72
C GLU A 95 12.06 0.47 35.60
N ASP A 96 11.22 0.83 36.57
CA ASP A 96 10.52 -0.11 37.45
C ASP A 96 9.49 -0.98 36.71
N TYR A 97 9.13 -0.57 35.48
CA TYR A 97 8.11 -1.21 34.65
C TYR A 97 8.67 -1.69 33.30
N LEU A 98 10.00 -1.84 33.19
CA LEU A 98 10.66 -2.13 31.91
C LEU A 98 10.13 -3.42 31.26
N GLU A 99 9.90 -4.48 32.04
CA GLU A 99 9.35 -5.75 31.54
C GLU A 99 7.96 -5.58 30.90
N GLN A 100 7.10 -4.78 31.53
CA GLN A 100 5.77 -4.49 31.01
C GLN A 100 5.82 -3.52 29.82
N ILE A 101 6.78 -2.59 29.78
CA ILE A 101 7.02 -1.70 28.63
C ILE A 101 7.52 -2.50 27.43
N GLU A 102 8.33 -3.55 27.63
CA GLU A 102 8.86 -4.40 26.58
C GLU A 102 7.86 -5.48 26.09
N THR A 103 6.63 -5.45 26.58
CA THR A 103 5.53 -6.30 26.10
C THR A 103 4.72 -5.60 25.00
N VAL A 104 4.22 -6.36 24.02
CA VAL A 104 3.32 -5.87 22.95
C VAL A 104 1.85 -5.90 23.40
N TYR A 105 1.16 -4.76 23.29
CA TYR A 105 -0.26 -4.65 23.60
C TYR A 105 -1.10 -4.39 22.35
N ASN A 106 -2.20 -5.13 22.19
CA ASN A 106 -3.13 -4.97 21.08
C ASN A 106 -4.34 -4.12 21.49
N GLY A 107 -4.71 -3.15 20.64
CA GLY A 107 -5.88 -2.29 20.84
C GLY A 107 -5.59 -0.98 21.58
N PRO A 108 -6.61 -0.14 21.83
CA PRO A 108 -6.43 1.17 22.46
C PRO A 108 -5.89 1.04 23.89
N SER A 109 -4.88 1.85 24.25
CA SER A 109 -4.24 1.83 25.58
C SER A 109 -5.20 2.10 26.74
N SER A 110 -6.30 2.81 26.49
CA SER A 110 -7.34 3.12 27.49
C SER A 110 -8.27 1.95 27.81
N LYS A 111 -8.16 0.81 27.12
CA LYS A 111 -9.02 -0.37 27.33
C LYS A 111 -8.28 -1.51 28.01
N ASN A 112 -9.05 -2.32 28.76
CA ASN A 112 -8.58 -3.53 29.45
C ASN A 112 -7.39 -3.26 30.39
N ASN A 113 -7.60 -2.32 31.34
CA ASN A 113 -6.57 -1.91 32.31
C ASN A 113 -6.75 -2.49 33.71
N SER A 114 -7.79 -3.31 33.93
CA SER A 114 -8.05 -3.99 35.19
C SER A 114 -7.06 -5.12 35.46
N GLY A 115 -6.66 -5.32 36.72
CA GLY A 115 -5.83 -6.45 37.14
C GLY A 115 -4.31 -6.20 37.14
N PHE A 116 -3.88 -4.99 36.77
CA PHE A 116 -2.49 -4.54 36.95
C PHE A 116 -2.24 -4.09 38.40
N THR A 117 -1.08 -4.42 38.95
CA THR A 117 -0.66 -4.01 40.30
C THR A 117 0.57 -3.13 40.17
N ALA A 118 0.42 -1.83 40.45
CA ALA A 118 1.54 -0.90 40.44
C ALA A 118 2.46 -1.13 41.64
N GLY A 119 3.75 -0.84 41.46
CA GLY A 119 4.68 -0.64 42.56
C GLY A 119 4.38 0.66 43.31
N LYS A 120 5.20 0.97 44.31
CA LYS A 120 5.10 2.26 45.03
C LYS A 120 5.52 3.40 44.09
N TYR A 121 4.77 4.50 44.07
CA TYR A 121 5.21 5.72 43.40
C TYR A 121 6.55 6.20 43.97
N ALA A 122 7.40 6.75 43.12
CA ALA A 122 8.65 7.38 43.53
C ALA A 122 8.38 8.64 44.35
N ASP A 123 7.32 9.37 44.02
CA ASP A 123 6.93 10.59 44.71
C ASP A 123 5.43 10.89 44.55
N LYS A 124 4.88 11.64 45.49
CA LYS A 124 3.52 12.18 45.44
C LYS A 124 3.58 13.65 45.83
N LEU A 125 3.22 14.51 44.89
CA LEU A 125 3.37 15.96 45.01
C LEU A 125 1.99 16.61 45.05
N ASP A 126 1.66 17.28 46.16
CA ASP A 126 0.50 18.16 46.25
C ASP A 126 0.90 19.55 45.74
N TYR A 127 0.79 19.77 44.43
CA TYR A 127 1.30 20.99 43.80
C TYR A 127 0.42 22.22 44.07
N SER A 128 -0.54 22.15 45.00
CA SER A 128 -1.15 23.33 45.60
C SER A 128 -0.20 24.04 46.58
N ASP A 129 0.80 23.32 47.13
CA ASP A 129 1.84 23.88 47.97
C ASP A 129 3.09 24.29 47.17
N GLN A 130 3.74 25.36 47.61
CA GLN A 130 4.86 25.97 46.89
C GLN A 130 6.08 25.05 46.74
N LEU A 131 6.36 24.20 47.74
CA LEU A 131 7.52 23.30 47.70
C LEU A 131 7.29 22.13 46.74
N SER A 132 6.10 21.52 46.78
CA SER A 132 5.72 20.45 45.85
C SER A 132 5.58 20.96 44.41
N ALA A 133 5.05 22.17 44.20
CA ALA A 133 5.01 22.80 42.89
C ALA A 133 6.41 23.02 42.32
N GLU A 134 7.38 23.48 43.13
CA GLU A 134 8.78 23.62 42.70
C GLU A 134 9.41 22.25 42.39
N ARG A 135 9.14 21.22 43.18
CA ARG A 135 9.61 19.85 42.91
C ARG A 135 9.02 19.28 41.62
N LEU A 136 7.76 19.59 41.31
CA LEU A 136 7.13 19.19 40.06
C LEU A 136 7.79 19.88 38.87
N VAL A 137 8.06 21.19 38.96
CA VAL A 137 8.85 21.93 37.95
C VAL A 137 10.23 21.29 37.76
N MET A 138 10.94 20.99 38.85
CA MET A 138 12.26 20.34 38.77
C MET A 138 12.20 18.94 38.16
N THR A 139 11.11 18.20 38.39
CA THR A 139 10.87 16.90 37.76
C THR A 139 10.67 17.04 36.25
N LEU A 140 9.79 17.95 35.83
CA LEU A 140 9.51 18.22 34.41
C LEU A 140 10.70 18.84 33.65
N LYS A 141 11.67 19.44 34.37
CA LYS A 141 12.96 19.91 33.83
C LYS A 141 14.01 18.83 33.63
N THR A 142 13.84 17.65 34.22
CA THR A 142 14.75 16.55 33.92
C THR A 142 14.70 16.23 32.42
N ASP A 143 15.79 15.76 31.82
CA ASP A 143 15.85 15.26 30.44
C ASP A 143 16.48 13.86 30.45
N ASN A 144 15.75 12.89 31.00
CA ASN A 144 16.24 11.53 31.16
C ASN A 144 15.31 10.52 30.49
N TYR A 145 15.88 9.43 30.01
CA TYR A 145 15.17 8.37 29.31
C TYR A 145 15.57 7.02 29.87
N THR A 146 14.62 6.08 29.91
CA THR A 146 14.88 4.70 30.28
C THR A 146 15.43 3.97 29.06
N LYS A 147 16.58 3.29 29.22
CA LYS A 147 17.11 2.45 28.16
C LYS A 147 16.27 1.19 28.00
N THR A 148 15.97 0.82 26.76
CA THR A 148 15.23 -0.40 26.44
C THR A 148 16.09 -1.40 25.68
N ASN A 149 15.82 -2.69 25.84
CA ASN A 149 16.34 -3.75 25.00
C ASN A 149 15.74 -3.64 23.60
N ILE A 150 16.55 -3.98 22.61
CA ILE A 150 16.07 -4.17 21.24
C ILE A 150 15.62 -5.63 21.05
N ASP A 151 14.45 -5.79 20.44
CA ASP A 151 13.89 -7.08 20.07
C ASP A 151 13.18 -7.00 18.72
N GLU A 152 12.61 -8.12 18.31
CA GLU A 152 11.89 -8.25 17.05
C GLU A 152 10.66 -7.34 16.94
N ASN A 153 10.12 -6.85 18.05
CA ASN A 153 8.94 -5.98 18.05
C ASN A 153 9.31 -4.50 17.84
N CYS A 154 10.51 -4.06 18.23
CA CYS A 154 10.92 -2.64 18.13
C CYS A 154 12.05 -2.35 17.15
N ILE A 155 12.78 -3.36 16.68
CA ILE A 155 13.99 -3.17 15.85
C ILE A 155 13.72 -2.37 14.56
N VAL A 156 12.57 -2.60 13.91
CA VAL A 156 12.20 -1.89 12.68
C VAL A 156 11.97 -0.41 12.95
N GLY A 157 11.26 -0.07 14.03
CA GLY A 157 11.04 1.33 14.42
C GLY A 157 12.36 2.05 14.69
N TRP A 158 13.28 1.42 15.41
CA TRP A 158 14.61 1.99 15.66
C TRP A 158 15.48 2.09 14.40
N ALA A 159 15.37 1.15 13.46
CA ALA A 159 16.05 1.25 12.17
C ALA A 159 15.55 2.47 11.37
N GLU A 160 14.23 2.69 11.33
CA GLU A 160 13.63 3.85 10.66
C GLU A 160 14.04 5.17 11.30
N GLU A 161 14.10 5.23 12.63
CA GLU A 161 14.67 6.37 13.36
C GLU A 161 16.14 6.60 12.97
N TYR A 162 16.94 5.53 12.94
CA TYR A 162 18.36 5.60 12.63
C TYR A 162 18.62 6.20 11.25
N TYR A 163 17.94 5.71 10.22
CA TYR A 163 18.09 6.23 8.86
C TYR A 163 17.56 7.66 8.71
N ARG A 164 16.60 8.07 9.54
CA ARG A 164 16.14 9.47 9.55
C ARG A 164 17.19 10.40 10.11
N LEU A 165 17.88 10.00 11.18
CA LEU A 165 18.97 10.74 11.79
C LEU A 165 20.27 10.65 10.98
N ARG A 166 20.45 9.57 10.21
CA ARG A 166 21.61 9.30 9.35
C ARG A 166 21.17 8.87 7.95
N PRO A 167 20.78 9.81 7.08
CA PRO A 167 20.29 9.50 5.73
C PRO A 167 21.27 8.71 4.84
N ASP A 168 22.58 8.84 5.08
CA ASP A 168 23.63 8.14 4.32
C ASP A 168 24.00 6.77 4.93
N ALA A 169 23.36 6.37 6.04
CA ALA A 169 23.65 5.09 6.66
C ALA A 169 22.95 3.92 5.94
N ARG A 170 23.59 2.76 5.98
CA ARG A 170 23.10 1.49 5.43
C ARG A 170 22.83 0.49 6.55
N LYS A 171 22.19 -0.63 6.20
CA LYS A 171 21.88 -1.74 7.12
C LYS A 171 23.06 -2.20 7.97
N GLU A 172 24.25 -2.29 7.38
CA GLU A 172 25.48 -2.64 8.09
C GLU A 172 25.81 -1.73 9.28
N HIS A 173 25.51 -0.43 9.17
CA HIS A 173 25.78 0.52 10.24
C HIS A 173 24.78 0.39 11.40
N PHE A 174 23.62 -0.22 11.16
CA PHE A 174 22.60 -0.44 12.18
C PHE A 174 22.73 -1.84 12.82
N ILE A 175 22.69 -2.90 12.01
CA ILE A 175 22.68 -4.30 12.49
C ILE A 175 23.97 -5.09 12.25
N GLY A 176 25.03 -4.45 11.74
CA GLY A 176 26.29 -5.13 11.50
C GLY A 176 26.81 -5.87 12.74
N ASP A 177 27.55 -6.95 12.52
CA ASP A 177 28.11 -7.81 13.54
C ASP A 177 29.60 -8.12 13.28
N SER A 178 30.23 -8.82 14.22
CA SER A 178 31.67 -9.17 14.17
C SER A 178 31.96 -10.58 13.64
N THR A 179 30.96 -11.25 13.05
CA THR A 179 31.08 -12.57 12.43
C THR A 179 31.26 -12.45 10.92
N GLY A 180 31.84 -13.48 10.29
CA GLY A 180 32.13 -13.47 8.85
C GLY A 180 33.39 -12.70 8.46
N LYS A 181 33.58 -12.50 7.16
CA LYS A 181 34.73 -11.78 6.55
C LYS A 181 34.50 -10.27 6.51
N HIS A 182 33.27 -9.82 6.27
CA HIS A 182 32.91 -8.41 6.40
C HIS A 182 32.42 -8.11 7.81
N GLN A 183 33.14 -7.25 8.54
CA GLN A 183 32.89 -6.96 9.95
C GLN A 183 32.66 -5.46 10.15
N VAL A 184 31.45 -5.11 10.54
CA VAL A 184 31.04 -3.74 10.87
C VAL A 184 30.21 -3.82 12.14
N THR A 185 30.63 -3.17 13.23
CA THR A 185 29.82 -3.15 14.45
C THR A 185 28.66 -2.18 14.29
N GLY A 186 27.44 -2.70 14.26
CA GLY A 186 26.23 -1.91 14.12
C GLY A 186 25.83 -1.13 15.38
N GLU A 187 25.04 -0.08 15.19
CA GLU A 187 24.45 0.77 16.23
C GLU A 187 23.74 -0.04 17.33
N ILE A 188 23.07 -1.16 17.00
CA ILE A 188 22.35 -1.94 18.01
C ILE A 188 23.30 -2.65 18.98
N ARG A 189 24.55 -2.94 18.58
CA ARG A 189 25.57 -3.62 19.40
C ARG A 189 26.49 -2.64 20.09
N GLN A 190 26.75 -1.50 19.47
CA GLN A 190 27.53 -0.41 20.07
C GLN A 190 26.81 0.92 19.84
N PRO A 191 25.75 1.22 20.61
CA PRO A 191 24.97 2.44 20.45
C PRO A 191 25.85 3.68 20.62
N LYS A 192 25.80 4.58 19.64
CA LYS A 192 26.47 5.89 19.66
C LYS A 192 25.45 7.02 19.53
N ILE A 193 24.52 6.88 18.59
CA ILE A 193 23.39 7.79 18.40
C ILE A 193 22.32 7.50 19.44
N PHE A 194 22.06 6.24 19.72
CA PHE A 194 21.03 5.78 20.65
C PHE A 194 21.59 5.35 22.00
N GLU A 195 22.80 5.80 22.36
CA GLU A 195 23.44 5.47 23.65
C GLU A 195 22.55 5.77 24.86
N ARG A 196 21.78 6.86 24.80
CA ARG A 196 20.84 7.27 25.86
C ARG A 196 19.57 6.42 25.92
N TYR A 197 19.25 5.64 24.88
CA TYR A 197 17.93 5.02 24.70
C TYR A 197 17.97 3.49 24.58
N LEU A 198 19.09 2.91 24.16
CA LEU A 198 19.18 1.47 23.90
C LEU A 198 20.19 0.79 24.83
N ILE A 199 19.79 -0.38 25.33
CA ILE A 199 20.70 -1.36 25.90
C ILE A 199 21.37 -2.10 24.73
N PRO A 200 22.72 -2.20 24.70
CA PRO A 200 23.41 -2.91 23.62
C PRO A 200 22.91 -4.35 23.44
N TYR A 201 22.56 -4.71 22.20
CA TYR A 201 22.20 -6.07 21.82
C TYR A 201 23.43 -6.99 21.94
N THR A 202 23.30 -8.03 22.75
CA THR A 202 24.39 -8.98 23.06
C THR A 202 24.40 -10.21 22.15
N GLY A 203 23.41 -10.37 21.27
CA GLY A 203 23.36 -11.50 20.35
C GLY A 203 24.51 -11.47 19.35
N GLN A 204 25.20 -12.61 19.22
CA GLN A 204 26.36 -12.76 18.36
C GLN A 204 26.02 -12.55 16.88
N THR A 205 24.90 -13.11 16.43
CA THR A 205 24.42 -13.05 15.04
C THR A 205 23.05 -12.37 14.97
N ASN A 206 22.55 -12.19 13.75
CA ASN A 206 21.29 -11.51 13.48
C ASN A 206 20.09 -12.47 13.31
N VAL A 207 20.26 -13.77 13.57
CA VAL A 207 19.22 -14.81 13.37
C VAL A 207 17.92 -14.51 14.13
N LYS A 208 17.99 -13.86 15.30
CA LYS A 208 16.80 -13.43 16.05
C LYS A 208 15.83 -12.55 15.23
N PHE A 209 16.34 -11.86 14.21
CA PHE A 209 15.59 -10.91 13.37
C PHE A 209 15.39 -11.42 11.93
N ASP A 210 15.59 -12.71 11.69
CA ASP A 210 15.54 -13.35 10.36
C ASP A 210 14.29 -13.01 9.54
N TYR A 211 13.13 -12.95 10.18
CA TYR A 211 11.86 -12.64 9.54
C TYR A 211 11.63 -11.15 9.28
N LEU A 212 12.55 -10.28 9.73
CA LEU A 212 12.48 -8.82 9.58
C LEU A 212 13.60 -8.26 8.71
N MET A 213 14.47 -9.11 8.15
CA MET A 213 15.66 -8.65 7.43
C MET A 213 15.35 -7.73 6.26
N ASP A 214 14.28 -7.98 5.52
CA ASP A 214 13.80 -7.14 4.42
C ASP A 214 13.37 -5.75 4.92
N CYS A 215 12.75 -5.71 6.10
CA CYS A 215 12.27 -4.51 6.77
C CYS A 215 13.40 -3.66 7.39
N LEU A 216 14.63 -4.17 7.49
CA LEU A 216 15.78 -3.48 8.07
C LEU A 216 16.67 -2.78 7.05
N ASN A 217 16.44 -3.01 5.74
CA ASN A 217 17.12 -2.29 4.67
C ASN A 217 16.86 -0.76 4.76
N ASP A 218 17.83 0.05 4.31
CA ASP A 218 17.64 1.49 4.21
C ASP A 218 16.61 1.85 3.10
N PHE A 219 16.19 3.11 3.04
CA PHE A 219 15.13 3.55 2.12
C PHE A 219 15.46 3.27 0.64
N LEU A 220 16.72 3.42 0.21
CA LEU A 220 17.14 3.18 -1.17
C LEU A 220 17.20 1.67 -1.45
N GLN A 221 17.78 0.88 -0.54
CA GLN A 221 17.84 -0.57 -0.71
C GLN A 221 16.46 -1.25 -0.67
N LYS A 222 15.55 -0.83 0.23
CA LYS A 222 14.15 -1.32 0.24
C LYS A 222 13.45 -1.11 -1.11
N LYS A 223 13.81 -0.03 -1.79
CA LYS A 223 13.26 0.34 -3.08
C LYS A 223 13.85 -0.48 -4.23
N ASP A 224 15.14 -0.76 -4.19
CA ASP A 224 15.85 -1.50 -5.25
C ASP A 224 15.67 -3.02 -5.13
N LEU A 225 15.66 -3.56 -3.90
CA LEU A 225 15.51 -4.99 -3.63
C LEU A 225 14.04 -5.44 -3.65
N GLY A 226 13.10 -4.54 -3.33
CA GLY A 226 11.72 -4.91 -3.02
C GLY A 226 11.59 -5.61 -1.65
N ALA A 227 10.35 -5.79 -1.18
CA ALA A 227 10.05 -6.60 0.01
C ALA A 227 9.58 -7.99 -0.43
N PHE A 228 10.10 -9.05 0.19
CA PHE A 228 9.87 -10.44 -0.23
C PHE A 228 9.83 -11.45 0.93
N PHE A 229 9.47 -11.02 2.15
CA PHE A 229 9.18 -11.93 3.25
C PHE A 229 8.02 -12.88 2.91
N THR A 230 8.23 -14.19 3.08
CA THR A 230 7.17 -15.20 2.97
C THR A 230 6.65 -15.59 4.35
N PRO A 231 5.35 -15.39 4.65
CA PRO A 231 4.74 -15.83 5.89
C PRO A 231 4.73 -17.35 6.03
N GLU A 232 5.01 -17.84 7.24
CA GLU A 232 5.11 -19.28 7.53
C GLU A 232 3.87 -20.09 7.11
N PRO A 233 2.61 -19.66 7.39
CA PRO A 233 1.44 -20.44 6.95
C PRO A 233 1.32 -20.58 5.43
N TYR A 234 1.75 -19.58 4.67
CA TYR A 234 1.76 -19.66 3.21
C TYR A 234 2.96 -20.47 2.69
N ALA A 235 4.11 -20.40 3.36
CA ALA A 235 5.26 -21.24 3.04
C ALA A 235 4.92 -22.72 3.25
N GLU A 236 4.29 -23.08 4.38
CA GLU A 236 3.79 -24.42 4.66
C GLU A 236 2.85 -24.92 3.54
N LYS A 237 1.88 -24.10 3.14
CA LYS A 237 0.95 -24.46 2.06
C LYS A 237 1.64 -24.63 0.72
N ALA A 238 2.64 -23.79 0.41
CA ALA A 238 3.38 -23.88 -0.84
C ALA A 238 4.27 -25.12 -0.92
N ARG A 239 4.68 -25.71 0.21
CA ARG A 239 5.40 -27.00 0.23
C ARG A 239 4.55 -28.17 -0.26
N GLU A 240 3.22 -28.07 -0.17
CA GLU A 240 2.32 -29.06 -0.80
C GLU A 240 2.46 -29.03 -2.33
N LEU A 241 2.57 -27.83 -2.93
CA LEU A 241 2.82 -27.67 -4.36
C LEU A 241 4.23 -28.15 -4.73
N LEU A 242 5.23 -27.91 -3.88
CA LEU A 242 6.58 -28.47 -4.07
C LEU A 242 6.55 -30.01 -4.07
N ALA A 243 5.83 -30.62 -3.14
CA ALA A 243 5.68 -32.09 -3.10
C ALA A 243 5.01 -32.61 -4.38
N GLN A 244 4.01 -31.90 -4.92
CA GLN A 244 3.42 -32.23 -6.21
C GLN A 244 4.44 -32.10 -7.35
N ALA A 245 5.27 -31.04 -7.37
CA ALA A 245 6.35 -30.89 -8.34
C ALA A 245 7.36 -32.03 -8.27
N ILE A 246 7.78 -32.43 -7.07
CA ILE A 246 8.70 -33.57 -6.85
C ILE A 246 8.07 -34.88 -7.32
N SER A 247 6.76 -35.07 -7.14
CA SER A 247 6.07 -36.30 -7.60
C SER A 247 6.08 -36.48 -9.13
N ARG A 248 6.39 -35.41 -9.89
CA ARG A 248 6.53 -35.44 -11.35
C ARG A 248 7.92 -35.88 -11.81
N VAL A 249 8.90 -35.98 -10.90
CA VAL A 249 10.26 -36.41 -11.22
C VAL A 249 10.22 -37.85 -11.75
N PRO A 250 10.73 -38.13 -12.96
CA PRO A 250 10.76 -39.48 -13.49
C PRO A 250 11.53 -40.45 -12.60
N SER A 251 11.09 -41.70 -12.54
CA SER A 251 11.81 -42.73 -11.79
C SER A 251 13.24 -42.88 -12.33
N GLY A 252 14.24 -42.81 -11.43
CA GLY A 252 15.65 -42.89 -11.77
C GLY A 252 16.31 -41.55 -12.08
N ASN A 253 15.55 -40.45 -12.20
CA ASN A 253 16.11 -39.11 -12.33
C ASN A 253 16.45 -38.52 -10.94
N ASP A 254 17.51 -37.72 -10.89
CA ASP A 254 17.74 -36.78 -9.79
C ASP A 254 16.85 -35.54 -9.98
N TYR A 255 16.77 -34.68 -8.98
CA TYR A 255 16.15 -33.36 -9.10
C TYR A 255 16.87 -32.32 -8.27
N VAL A 256 16.68 -31.05 -8.62
CA VAL A 256 17.08 -29.90 -7.80
C VAL A 256 15.93 -28.95 -7.61
N VAL A 257 15.84 -28.38 -6.41
CA VAL A 257 14.90 -27.30 -6.07
C VAL A 257 15.70 -26.01 -6.01
N ILE A 258 15.41 -25.04 -6.88
CA ILE A 258 16.18 -23.80 -6.99
C ILE A 258 15.34 -22.63 -6.48
N ASP A 259 15.82 -21.97 -5.42
CA ASP A 259 15.32 -20.67 -4.98
C ASP A 259 16.41 -19.60 -5.21
N ARG A 260 16.16 -18.72 -6.17
CA ARG A 260 17.12 -17.67 -6.56
C ARG A 260 17.06 -16.44 -5.67
N CYS A 261 16.06 -16.35 -4.79
CA CYS A 261 15.78 -15.23 -3.92
C CYS A 261 15.25 -15.68 -2.56
N ALA A 262 15.93 -16.63 -1.93
CA ALA A 262 15.50 -17.31 -0.71
C ALA A 262 15.37 -16.39 0.52
N GLY A 263 15.97 -15.19 0.47
CA GLY A 263 16.07 -14.30 1.64
C GLY A 263 16.76 -15.03 2.79
N THR A 264 16.03 -15.21 3.90
CA THR A 264 16.48 -15.97 5.07
C THR A 264 16.02 -17.44 5.10
N GLY A 265 15.43 -17.93 4.00
CA GLY A 265 15.13 -19.36 3.79
C GLY A 265 13.78 -19.83 4.32
N ASN A 266 12.75 -18.97 4.28
CA ASN A 266 11.43 -19.30 4.86
C ASN A 266 10.67 -20.39 4.09
N LEU A 267 10.85 -20.47 2.76
CA LEU A 267 10.24 -21.52 1.96
C LEU A 267 10.82 -22.89 2.31
N GLU A 268 12.13 -22.92 2.52
CA GLU A 268 12.92 -24.11 2.84
C GLU A 268 12.74 -24.56 4.29
N ARG A 269 12.43 -23.62 5.19
CA ARG A 269 12.29 -23.87 6.62
C ARG A 269 11.18 -24.86 6.93
N GLY A 270 11.52 -26.11 7.24
CA GLY A 270 10.54 -27.17 7.53
C GLY A 270 10.40 -28.20 6.41
N LEU A 271 11.17 -28.07 5.32
CA LEU A 271 11.47 -29.20 4.45
C LEU A 271 12.30 -30.24 5.21
N SER A 272 12.13 -31.52 4.86
CA SER A 272 12.96 -32.60 5.39
C SER A 272 14.42 -32.44 4.95
N GLU A 273 15.36 -33.01 5.72
CA GLU A 273 16.79 -33.01 5.34
C GLU A 273 17.04 -33.62 3.95
N ASP A 274 16.26 -34.63 3.57
CA ASP A 274 16.30 -35.22 2.22
C ASP A 274 16.04 -34.16 1.15
N ILE A 275 14.85 -33.55 1.12
CA ILE A 275 14.52 -32.46 0.18
C ILE A 275 15.52 -31.29 0.26
N LEU A 276 15.95 -30.88 1.47
CA LEU A 276 16.95 -29.82 1.61
C LEU A 276 18.26 -30.16 0.89
N SER A 277 18.70 -31.41 0.91
CA SER A 277 19.89 -31.87 0.18
C SER A 277 19.75 -31.82 -1.35
N HIS A 278 18.56 -31.49 -1.87
CA HIS A 278 18.28 -31.17 -3.27
C HIS A 278 18.13 -29.65 -3.54
N CYS A 279 18.13 -28.81 -2.50
CA CYS A 279 17.94 -27.36 -2.64
C CYS A 279 19.22 -26.61 -3.03
N ILE A 280 19.10 -25.70 -3.99
CA ILE A 280 20.08 -24.68 -4.37
C ILE A 280 19.47 -23.33 -4.01
N VAL A 281 20.07 -22.62 -3.06
CA VAL A 281 19.53 -21.36 -2.54
C VAL A 281 20.48 -20.20 -2.76
N SER A 282 19.93 -19.02 -3.03
CA SER A 282 20.69 -17.77 -3.03
C SER A 282 19.87 -16.59 -2.55
N THR A 283 20.54 -15.59 -2.01
CA THR A 283 19.95 -14.27 -1.76
C THR A 283 20.94 -13.19 -2.14
N LYS A 284 20.39 -12.07 -2.63
CA LYS A 284 21.19 -10.93 -3.08
C LYS A 284 21.67 -10.07 -1.91
N GLU A 285 20.95 -10.01 -0.79
CA GLU A 285 21.30 -9.14 0.34
C GLU A 285 22.25 -9.86 1.31
N TYR A 286 23.32 -9.17 1.71
CA TYR A 286 24.42 -9.80 2.42
C TYR A 286 24.07 -10.25 3.84
N TYR A 287 23.30 -9.47 4.61
CA TYR A 287 22.91 -9.90 5.95
C TYR A 287 21.87 -11.02 5.95
N GLU A 288 21.00 -11.07 4.95
CA GLU A 288 20.15 -12.23 4.67
C GLU A 288 20.97 -13.46 4.34
N TYR A 289 22.02 -13.34 3.49
CA TYR A 289 22.91 -14.45 3.15
C TYR A 289 23.57 -15.05 4.39
N LYS A 290 24.05 -14.23 5.33
CA LYS A 290 24.63 -14.71 6.59
C LYS A 290 23.62 -15.51 7.42
N VAL A 291 22.39 -14.99 7.55
CA VAL A 291 21.31 -15.67 8.28
C VAL A 291 20.91 -16.97 7.58
N LEU A 292 20.76 -16.96 6.25
CA LEU A 292 20.46 -18.14 5.44
C LEU A 292 21.53 -19.22 5.62
N GLN A 293 22.81 -18.84 5.56
CA GLN A 293 23.94 -19.74 5.75
C GLN A 293 23.93 -20.39 7.14
N GLU A 294 23.64 -19.61 8.20
CA GLU A 294 23.55 -20.11 9.57
C GLU A 294 22.37 -21.07 9.78
N LEU A 295 21.21 -20.76 9.18
CA LEU A 295 19.98 -21.53 9.38
C LEU A 295 19.94 -22.85 8.61
N ILE A 296 20.33 -22.84 7.33
CA ILE A 296 20.16 -24.00 6.44
C ILE A 296 21.39 -24.32 5.59
N GLY A 297 22.46 -23.52 5.64
CA GLY A 297 23.63 -23.65 4.75
C GLY A 297 24.31 -25.02 4.77
N SER A 298 24.30 -25.72 5.91
CA SER A 298 24.87 -27.08 6.04
C SER A 298 23.95 -28.20 5.55
N LYS A 299 22.68 -27.90 5.29
CA LYS A 299 21.64 -28.86 4.90
C LYS A 299 21.31 -28.81 3.41
N VAL A 300 21.50 -27.64 2.79
CA VAL A 300 21.22 -27.43 1.37
C VAL A 300 22.28 -28.07 0.48
N ARG A 301 21.92 -28.39 -0.76
CA ARG A 301 22.87 -28.90 -1.76
C ARG A 301 23.95 -27.87 -2.07
N HIS A 302 23.52 -26.62 -2.32
CA HIS A 302 24.39 -25.48 -2.59
C HIS A 302 23.75 -24.20 -2.03
N ILE A 303 24.58 -23.35 -1.44
CA ILE A 303 24.31 -21.92 -1.27
C ILE A 303 25.14 -21.16 -2.32
N ILE A 304 24.60 -20.10 -2.92
CA ILE A 304 25.34 -19.28 -3.89
C ILE A 304 25.60 -17.90 -3.31
N PRO A 305 26.88 -17.46 -3.21
CA PRO A 305 28.09 -18.25 -3.42
C PRO A 305 28.29 -19.30 -2.31
N PRO A 306 29.08 -20.36 -2.54
CA PRO A 306 29.24 -21.47 -1.58
C PRO A 306 30.05 -21.10 -0.33
N ILE A 307 30.88 -20.06 -0.42
CA ILE A 307 31.71 -19.57 0.67
C ILE A 307 31.72 -18.05 0.66
N GLU A 308 31.91 -17.46 1.85
CA GLU A 308 32.18 -16.04 1.98
C GLU A 308 33.68 -15.77 1.72
N ALA A 309 33.96 -15.06 0.63
CA ALA A 309 35.27 -14.54 0.27
C ALA A 309 35.42 -13.04 0.63
N GLU A 310 36.63 -12.50 0.54
CA GLU A 310 36.91 -11.09 0.89
C GLU A 310 36.10 -10.08 0.04
N ASP A 311 35.74 -10.44 -1.18
CA ASP A 311 35.00 -9.61 -2.13
C ASP A 311 33.53 -10.02 -2.27
N THR A 312 33.03 -10.91 -1.39
CA THR A 312 31.62 -11.33 -1.40
C THR A 312 30.68 -10.19 -1.04
N PHE A 313 31.06 -9.34 -0.09
CA PHE A 313 30.31 -8.14 0.24
C PHE A 313 30.51 -7.06 -0.84
N ASP A 314 29.42 -6.62 -1.45
CA ASP A 314 29.39 -5.52 -2.42
C ASP A 314 28.29 -4.52 -2.08
N ALA A 315 28.64 -3.50 -1.29
CA ALA A 315 27.76 -2.39 -0.92
C ALA A 315 26.41 -2.81 -0.32
N GLY A 316 26.39 -3.89 0.47
CA GLY A 316 25.18 -4.48 1.07
C GLY A 316 24.63 -5.68 0.29
N ASN A 317 25.12 -5.95 -0.91
CA ASN A 317 24.75 -7.12 -1.70
C ASN A 317 25.83 -8.21 -1.64
N VAL A 318 25.49 -9.37 -2.17
CA VAL A 318 26.37 -10.52 -2.36
C VAL A 318 26.79 -10.59 -3.83
N ARG A 319 28.10 -10.51 -4.09
CA ARG A 319 28.66 -10.65 -5.43
C ARG A 319 28.34 -12.05 -6.00
N GLY A 320 27.91 -12.10 -7.26
CA GLY A 320 27.58 -13.35 -7.95
C GLY A 320 26.24 -14.00 -7.53
N ALA A 321 25.45 -13.37 -6.65
CA ALA A 321 24.15 -13.89 -6.20
C ALA A 321 22.93 -13.14 -6.78
N ASP A 322 23.14 -12.20 -7.72
CA ASP A 322 22.04 -11.48 -8.38
C ASP A 322 21.49 -12.29 -9.54
N ALA A 323 20.32 -12.91 -9.32
CA ALA A 323 19.60 -13.75 -10.28
C ALA A 323 19.27 -13.10 -11.63
N LEU A 324 19.34 -11.77 -11.72
CA LEU A 324 19.06 -11.02 -12.95
C LEU A 324 20.31 -10.72 -13.78
N THR A 325 21.49 -11.16 -13.33
CA THR A 325 22.76 -10.99 -14.04
C THR A 325 23.09 -12.18 -14.94
N GLN A 326 23.90 -11.93 -15.97
CA GLN A 326 24.42 -12.99 -16.83
C GLN A 326 25.28 -13.99 -16.03
N GLU A 327 26.12 -13.49 -15.13
CA GLU A 327 26.98 -14.31 -14.26
C GLU A 327 26.19 -15.37 -13.49
N TYR A 328 25.03 -14.99 -12.94
CA TYR A 328 24.19 -15.93 -12.19
C TYR A 328 23.51 -16.96 -13.10
N VAL A 329 22.96 -16.53 -14.24
CA VAL A 329 22.32 -17.42 -15.22
C VAL A 329 23.31 -18.45 -15.78
N GLU A 330 24.56 -18.04 -15.98
CA GLU A 330 25.65 -18.87 -16.48
C GLU A 330 26.45 -19.57 -15.36
N ASN A 331 25.98 -19.50 -14.10
CA ASN A 331 26.72 -20.02 -12.95
C ASN A 331 27.01 -21.52 -13.11
N PRO A 332 28.29 -21.96 -13.13
CA PRO A 332 28.64 -23.36 -13.36
C PRO A 332 28.05 -24.37 -12.35
N LEU A 333 27.86 -23.95 -11.09
CA LEU A 333 27.27 -24.80 -10.04
C LEU A 333 25.79 -25.10 -10.30
N ILE A 334 25.09 -24.16 -10.94
CA ILE A 334 23.69 -24.34 -11.31
C ILE A 334 23.60 -25.05 -12.67
N ARG A 335 24.41 -24.60 -13.65
CA ARG A 335 24.44 -25.15 -15.02
C ARG A 335 24.70 -26.65 -15.07
N ARG A 336 25.56 -27.20 -14.21
CA ARG A 336 25.77 -28.67 -14.17
C ARG A 336 24.49 -29.51 -13.97
N TYR A 337 23.44 -28.95 -13.35
CA TYR A 337 22.14 -29.61 -13.20
C TYR A 337 21.20 -29.26 -14.36
N ILE A 338 21.19 -27.99 -14.78
CA ILE A 338 20.43 -27.50 -15.95
C ILE A 338 20.97 -28.08 -17.27
N ASP A 339 22.18 -28.61 -17.31
CA ASP A 339 22.74 -29.25 -18.51
C ASP A 339 22.57 -30.78 -18.48
N ASP A 340 22.11 -31.34 -17.36
CA ASP A 340 21.88 -32.78 -17.21
C ASP A 340 20.41 -33.13 -17.54
N PRO A 341 20.13 -33.87 -18.64
CA PRO A 341 18.77 -34.27 -19.00
C PRO A 341 18.16 -35.29 -18.03
N SER A 342 18.98 -35.96 -17.20
CA SER A 342 18.54 -36.89 -16.16
C SER A 342 18.30 -36.22 -14.80
N CYS A 343 18.42 -34.90 -14.73
CA CYS A 343 18.06 -34.09 -13.58
C CYS A 343 16.80 -33.28 -13.88
N THR A 344 15.78 -33.36 -13.02
CA THR A 344 14.56 -32.54 -13.13
C THR A 344 14.75 -31.21 -12.40
N ILE A 345 14.36 -30.10 -13.04
CA ILE A 345 14.49 -28.76 -12.45
C ILE A 345 13.16 -28.33 -11.86
N ILE A 346 13.18 -27.94 -10.58
CA ILE A 346 12.04 -27.34 -9.90
C ILE A 346 12.48 -25.97 -9.42
N LEU A 347 11.89 -24.88 -9.93
CA LEU A 347 12.03 -23.58 -9.29
C LEU A 347 10.96 -23.42 -8.21
N PHE A 348 11.35 -22.95 -7.04
CA PHE A 348 10.47 -22.71 -5.91
C PHE A 348 10.88 -21.42 -5.23
N GLU A 349 10.16 -20.32 -5.49
CA GLU A 349 10.62 -18.99 -5.07
C GLU A 349 9.46 -18.00 -4.88
N ASN A 350 9.71 -16.99 -4.06
CA ASN A 350 8.88 -15.80 -3.91
C ASN A 350 9.65 -14.55 -4.41
N PRO A 351 9.59 -14.25 -5.72
CA PRO A 351 10.34 -13.15 -6.28
C PRO A 351 9.96 -11.79 -5.69
N PRO A 352 10.91 -10.84 -5.61
CA PRO A 352 10.63 -9.51 -5.12
C PRO A 352 9.68 -8.71 -6.01
N PHE A 353 8.70 -8.06 -5.37
CA PHE A 353 7.67 -7.26 -6.04
C PHE A 353 8.06 -5.78 -6.11
N ALA A 354 8.85 -5.40 -7.12
CA ALA A 354 9.18 -3.99 -7.39
C ALA A 354 8.54 -3.50 -8.71
N GLU A 355 7.71 -2.45 -8.61
CA GLU A 355 7.11 -1.78 -9.77
C GLU A 355 7.60 -0.35 -9.92
N THR A 356 8.23 -0.07 -11.07
CA THR A 356 8.91 1.20 -11.33
C THR A 356 7.99 2.34 -11.76
N THR A 357 6.71 2.06 -11.98
CA THR A 357 5.69 3.04 -12.34
C THR A 357 4.85 3.49 -11.15
N SER A 358 5.15 3.03 -9.92
CA SER A 358 4.42 3.44 -8.73
C SER A 358 4.60 4.94 -8.43
N MET A 359 3.52 5.60 -7.99
CA MET A 359 3.49 7.05 -7.78
C MET A 359 4.45 7.55 -6.70
N GLU A 360 4.80 6.72 -5.73
CA GLU A 360 5.79 7.05 -4.72
C GLU A 360 7.14 7.41 -5.37
N HIS A 361 7.46 6.81 -6.53
CA HIS A 361 8.64 7.13 -7.33
C HIS A 361 8.55 8.48 -8.07
N GLN A 362 7.35 8.92 -8.45
CA GLN A 362 7.14 10.19 -9.15
C GLN A 362 6.98 11.38 -8.20
N LYS A 363 6.32 11.20 -7.03
CA LYS A 363 6.05 12.28 -6.06
C LYS A 363 7.30 12.88 -5.42
N ARG A 364 8.41 12.13 -5.32
CA ARG A 364 9.67 12.60 -4.70
C ARG A 364 10.72 13.13 -5.69
N GLY A 365 10.41 13.25 -6.99
CA GLY A 365 11.36 13.77 -7.98
C GLY A 365 12.57 12.88 -8.30
N GLU A 366 12.71 11.73 -7.62
CA GLU A 366 13.86 10.82 -7.72
C GLU A 366 13.64 9.60 -8.61
N GLY A 367 12.52 9.51 -9.34
CA GLY A 367 12.21 8.39 -10.23
C GLY A 367 13.28 8.07 -11.29
N LYS A 368 14.27 8.95 -11.49
CA LYS A 368 15.42 8.73 -12.39
C LYS A 368 16.68 8.13 -11.73
N ARG A 369 16.83 8.19 -10.39
CA ARG A 369 18.02 7.67 -9.69
C ARG A 369 17.86 6.26 -9.13
N SER A 370 16.65 5.72 -9.15
CA SER A 370 16.20 4.72 -8.16
C SER A 370 15.35 3.59 -8.76
N SER A 371 15.36 3.49 -10.09
CA SER A 371 14.89 2.33 -10.85
C SER A 371 15.99 1.85 -11.81
N SER A 372 17.20 2.39 -11.71
CA SER A 372 18.25 2.27 -12.71
C SER A 372 19.02 0.95 -12.61
N GLY A 373 19.11 0.34 -11.41
CA GLY A 373 19.86 -0.90 -11.20
C GLY A 373 19.24 -2.09 -11.94
N TRP A 374 18.10 -2.59 -11.46
CA TRP A 374 17.49 -3.79 -12.07
C TRP A 374 16.93 -3.55 -13.48
N LYS A 375 16.54 -2.31 -13.84
CA LYS A 375 16.11 -2.02 -15.23
C LYS A 375 17.22 -2.12 -16.27
N ALA A 376 18.47 -2.08 -15.82
CA ALA A 376 19.66 -2.30 -16.63
C ALA A 376 20.21 -3.73 -16.46
N SER A 377 19.52 -4.59 -15.71
CA SER A 377 19.93 -6.00 -15.57
C SER A 377 19.92 -6.70 -16.92
N TRP A 378 20.83 -7.66 -17.04
CA TRP A 378 21.01 -8.43 -18.26
C TRP A 378 19.75 -9.22 -18.60
N VAL A 379 19.13 -9.92 -17.63
CA VAL A 379 17.89 -10.69 -17.84
C VAL A 379 16.79 -9.80 -18.39
N LEU A 380 16.59 -8.59 -17.84
CA LEU A 380 15.55 -7.70 -18.33
C LEU A 380 15.84 -7.15 -19.73
N GLU A 381 17.11 -6.94 -20.07
CA GLU A 381 17.50 -6.58 -21.43
C GLU A 381 17.12 -7.70 -22.43
N GLN A 382 17.40 -8.96 -22.08
CA GLN A 382 17.02 -10.11 -22.92
C GLN A 382 15.50 -10.26 -23.00
N MET A 383 14.79 -10.13 -21.88
CA MET A 383 13.33 -10.14 -21.84
C MET A 383 12.74 -9.06 -22.76
N ARG A 384 13.27 -7.83 -22.74
CA ARG A 384 12.82 -6.75 -23.64
C ARG A 384 13.00 -7.08 -25.11
N LYS A 385 14.09 -7.77 -25.47
CA LYS A 385 14.32 -8.24 -26.85
C LYS A 385 13.26 -9.28 -27.23
N ALA A 386 13.06 -10.30 -26.40
CA ALA A 386 12.07 -11.34 -26.62
C ALA A 386 10.63 -10.79 -26.73
N VAL A 387 10.23 -9.88 -25.84
CA VAL A 387 8.91 -9.22 -25.88
C VAL A 387 8.73 -8.37 -27.13
N LYS A 388 9.79 -7.73 -27.63
CA LYS A 388 9.73 -6.96 -28.88
C LYS A 388 9.56 -7.86 -30.10
N GLU A 389 10.11 -9.07 -30.06
CA GLU A 389 10.03 -10.07 -31.13
C GLU A 389 8.72 -10.87 -31.11
N ASN A 390 8.05 -10.96 -29.94
CA ASN A 390 6.76 -11.61 -29.78
C ASN A 390 5.65 -10.59 -29.40
N PRO A 391 4.91 -10.05 -30.38
CA PRO A 391 3.85 -9.07 -30.14
C PRO A 391 2.68 -9.58 -29.29
N SER A 392 2.57 -10.90 -29.07
CA SER A 392 1.53 -11.45 -28.19
C SER A 392 1.80 -11.19 -26.72
N ILE A 393 3.05 -10.90 -26.33
CA ILE A 393 3.40 -10.54 -24.96
C ILE A 393 3.26 -9.03 -24.78
N SER A 394 2.54 -8.61 -23.75
CA SER A 394 2.39 -7.18 -23.48
C SER A 394 3.74 -6.54 -23.15
N GLY A 395 4.06 -5.42 -23.81
CA GLY A 395 5.25 -4.62 -23.49
C GLY A 395 5.27 -4.11 -22.04
N THR A 396 4.12 -4.02 -21.38
CA THR A 396 4.03 -3.63 -19.97
C THR A 396 4.60 -4.66 -19.01
N SER A 397 4.77 -5.92 -19.43
CA SER A 397 5.40 -6.99 -18.64
C SER A 397 6.82 -6.62 -18.19
N THR A 398 7.54 -5.84 -18.99
CA THR A 398 8.93 -5.41 -18.73
C THR A 398 9.08 -4.33 -17.65
N ASN A 399 7.97 -3.88 -17.04
CA ASN A 399 7.98 -2.87 -15.97
C ASN A 399 7.93 -3.45 -14.55
N ASP A 400 7.81 -4.78 -14.42
CA ASP A 400 7.76 -5.51 -13.16
C ASP A 400 9.01 -6.38 -12.99
N MET A 401 9.65 -6.32 -11.81
CA MET A 401 10.82 -7.13 -11.50
C MET A 401 10.48 -8.62 -11.34
N GLY A 402 9.35 -8.97 -10.74
CA GLY A 402 8.90 -10.36 -10.59
C GLY A 402 8.68 -11.03 -11.95
N ASN A 403 8.28 -10.27 -12.96
CA ASN A 403 8.19 -10.79 -14.33
C ASN A 403 9.55 -11.16 -14.94
N ALA A 404 10.64 -10.49 -14.55
CA ALA A 404 11.98 -10.87 -15.01
C ALA A 404 12.41 -12.22 -14.43
N PHE A 405 12.08 -12.49 -13.16
CA PHE A 405 12.26 -13.80 -12.54
C PHE A 405 11.42 -14.87 -13.24
N ILE A 406 10.12 -14.61 -13.44
CA ILE A 406 9.21 -15.57 -14.08
C ILE A 406 9.65 -15.88 -15.51
N TRP A 407 9.96 -14.86 -16.31
CA TRP A 407 10.40 -15.04 -17.69
C TRP A 407 11.72 -15.82 -17.75
N SER A 408 12.71 -15.45 -16.94
CA SER A 408 14.00 -16.15 -16.92
C SER A 408 13.90 -17.59 -16.45
N ALA A 409 12.97 -17.93 -15.54
CA ALA A 409 12.74 -19.31 -15.12
C ALA A 409 12.41 -20.21 -16.32
N PHE A 410 11.42 -19.80 -17.13
CA PHE A 410 11.03 -20.54 -18.34
C PHE A 410 12.06 -20.48 -19.46
N GLU A 411 12.78 -19.36 -19.59
CA GLU A 411 13.75 -19.18 -20.68
C GLU A 411 15.06 -19.93 -20.44
N TYR A 412 15.60 -19.90 -19.22
CA TYR A 412 16.98 -20.33 -18.95
C TYR A 412 17.11 -21.57 -18.07
N TYR A 413 16.07 -21.97 -17.34
CA TYR A 413 16.15 -23.05 -16.35
C TYR A 413 15.28 -24.26 -16.69
N LEU A 414 14.03 -24.04 -17.09
CA LEU A 414 13.08 -25.12 -17.36
C LEU A 414 13.21 -25.60 -18.82
N ARG A 415 13.46 -26.88 -19.02
CA ARG A 415 13.88 -27.44 -20.32
C ARG A 415 12.94 -28.52 -20.84
N GLN A 416 12.29 -29.26 -19.95
CA GLN A 416 11.49 -30.42 -20.29
C GLN A 416 10.12 -30.41 -19.58
N PRO A 417 9.11 -31.14 -20.08
CA PRO A 417 7.76 -31.16 -19.52
C PRO A 417 7.67 -31.44 -18.00
N THR A 418 8.58 -32.24 -17.46
CA THR A 418 8.61 -32.58 -16.02
C THR A 418 9.15 -31.46 -15.15
N ASP A 419 9.90 -30.52 -15.72
CA ASP A 419 10.40 -29.35 -14.98
C ASP A 419 9.23 -28.47 -14.57
N SER A 420 9.32 -27.94 -13.35
CA SER A 420 8.20 -27.31 -12.66
C SER A 420 8.59 -25.96 -12.05
N TYR A 421 7.62 -25.07 -11.90
CA TYR A 421 7.82 -23.77 -11.28
C TYR A 421 6.70 -23.46 -10.30
N VAL A 422 7.04 -23.40 -9.02
CA VAL A 422 6.18 -22.93 -7.93
C VAL A 422 6.55 -21.48 -7.63
N VAL A 423 5.66 -20.54 -7.95
CA VAL A 423 5.96 -19.11 -7.86
C VAL A 423 4.85 -18.32 -7.17
N PHE A 424 5.25 -17.43 -6.27
CA PHE A 424 4.39 -16.40 -5.68
C PHE A 424 4.41 -15.15 -6.56
N SER A 425 3.27 -14.75 -7.12
CA SER A 425 3.20 -13.50 -7.88
C SER A 425 1.78 -12.99 -8.09
N PRO A 426 1.56 -11.65 -8.18
CA PRO A 426 0.35 -11.12 -8.76
C PRO A 426 0.09 -11.73 -10.14
N VAL A 427 -1.10 -12.27 -10.35
CA VAL A 427 -1.45 -13.11 -11.52
C VAL A 427 -1.36 -12.39 -12.89
N LYS A 428 -1.08 -11.09 -12.92
CA LYS A 428 -1.06 -10.27 -14.15
C LYS A 428 -0.12 -10.78 -15.24
N TYR A 429 0.98 -11.46 -14.89
CA TYR A 429 1.92 -12.03 -15.85
C TYR A 429 1.24 -13.03 -16.80
N TRP A 430 0.31 -13.83 -16.27
CA TRP A 430 -0.51 -14.75 -17.05
C TRP A 430 -1.82 -14.10 -17.49
N LYS A 431 -2.51 -13.40 -16.58
CA LYS A 431 -3.88 -12.92 -16.78
C LYS A 431 -4.01 -11.85 -17.86
N ALA A 432 -3.08 -10.92 -17.98
CA ALA A 432 -3.25 -9.75 -18.87
C ALA A 432 -1.98 -9.34 -19.62
N GLN A 433 -0.91 -10.12 -19.49
CA GLN A 433 0.37 -9.83 -20.12
C GLN A 433 0.85 -10.94 -21.05
N ASP A 434 0.20 -12.11 -21.02
CA ASP A 434 0.54 -13.31 -21.80
C ASP A 434 2.02 -13.70 -21.72
N LEU A 435 2.67 -13.41 -20.59
CA LEU A 435 4.09 -13.71 -20.37
C LEU A 435 4.33 -15.22 -20.21
N VAL A 436 3.32 -15.95 -19.70
CA VAL A 436 3.38 -17.39 -19.45
C VAL A 436 2.24 -18.08 -20.19
N LYS A 437 2.59 -19.03 -21.06
CA LYS A 437 1.68 -19.88 -21.84
C LYS A 437 1.94 -21.36 -21.57
N LYS A 438 1.94 -21.68 -20.28
CA LYS A 438 2.38 -22.96 -19.75
C LYS A 438 1.24 -23.62 -19.00
N ARG A 439 1.30 -24.94 -18.84
CA ARG A 439 0.24 -25.70 -18.17
C ARG A 439 0.23 -25.41 -16.68
N PHE A 440 -0.86 -24.81 -16.22
CA PHE A 440 -1.22 -24.70 -14.81
C PHE A 440 -1.57 -26.09 -14.27
N ILE A 441 -0.96 -26.50 -13.17
CA ILE A 441 -1.26 -27.78 -12.51
C ILE A 441 -2.18 -27.56 -11.33
N ASP A 442 -1.75 -26.70 -10.40
CA ASP A 442 -2.45 -26.43 -9.15
C ASP A 442 -1.95 -25.10 -8.55
N GLY A 443 -2.65 -24.60 -7.54
CA GLY A 443 -2.25 -23.39 -6.84
C GLY A 443 -3.21 -23.00 -5.72
N PHE A 444 -2.82 -21.95 -5.00
CA PHE A 444 -3.67 -21.28 -4.02
C PHE A 444 -3.41 -19.77 -4.07
N ALA A 445 -4.24 -18.98 -3.40
CA ALA A 445 -4.03 -17.55 -3.28
C ALA A 445 -3.98 -17.11 -1.81
N GLY A 446 -3.27 -16.02 -1.55
CA GLY A 446 -3.16 -15.42 -0.23
C GLY A 446 -3.34 -13.91 -0.25
N ASP A 447 -3.52 -13.34 0.94
CA ASP A 447 -3.45 -11.89 1.12
C ASP A 447 -1.99 -11.42 1.26
N ARG A 448 -1.55 -10.59 0.32
CA ARG A 448 -0.23 -9.97 0.28
C ARG A 448 0.06 -9.09 1.50
N PHE A 449 -0.96 -8.62 2.24
CA PHE A 449 -0.77 -7.85 3.47
C PHE A 449 0.20 -8.51 4.46
N HIS A 450 0.16 -9.85 4.57
CA HIS A 450 1.02 -10.60 5.48
C HIS A 450 2.49 -10.66 5.04
N PHE A 451 2.80 -10.32 3.80
CA PHE A 451 4.17 -10.24 3.24
C PHE A 451 4.79 -8.85 3.49
N HIS A 452 4.46 -8.22 4.62
CA HIS A 452 4.83 -6.83 4.97
C HIS A 452 4.36 -5.75 3.95
N ALA A 453 3.32 -6.03 3.15
CA ALA A 453 2.78 -5.07 2.19
C ALA A 453 1.77 -4.10 2.84
N ARG A 454 1.79 -2.83 2.43
CA ARG A 454 0.88 -1.79 2.96
C ARG A 454 -0.60 -1.98 2.59
N LYS A 455 -0.90 -2.72 1.52
CA LYS A 455 -2.26 -2.86 0.98
C LYS A 455 -2.62 -4.35 0.88
N HIS A 456 -3.82 -4.67 1.36
CA HIS A 456 -4.48 -5.96 1.14
C HIS A 456 -4.68 -6.22 -0.36
N SER A 457 -4.18 -7.33 -0.87
CA SER A 457 -4.23 -7.69 -2.30
C SER A 457 -3.97 -9.17 -2.51
N CYS A 458 -4.62 -9.76 -3.50
CA CYS A 458 -4.42 -11.15 -3.90
C CYS A 458 -3.00 -11.35 -4.44
N VAL A 459 -2.31 -12.37 -3.92
CA VAL A 459 -1.12 -12.99 -4.53
C VAL A 459 -1.47 -14.42 -4.90
N LEU A 460 -1.13 -14.86 -6.11
CA LEU A 460 -1.31 -16.23 -6.55
C LEU A 460 0.00 -17.00 -6.28
N VAL A 461 -0.12 -18.20 -5.75
CA VAL A 461 0.96 -19.20 -5.68
C VAL A 461 0.60 -20.29 -6.66
N ALA A 462 1.32 -20.34 -7.77
CA ALA A 462 1.00 -21.23 -8.89
C ALA A 462 2.09 -22.27 -9.09
N LEU A 463 1.68 -23.52 -9.30
CA LEU A 463 2.51 -24.59 -9.83
C LEU A 463 2.28 -24.70 -11.35
N TRP A 464 3.29 -24.33 -12.12
CA TRP A 464 3.34 -24.48 -13.57
C TRP A 464 4.25 -25.64 -13.95
N SER A 465 3.88 -26.40 -14.97
CA SER A 465 4.82 -27.27 -15.71
C SER A 465 5.34 -26.60 -16.96
N ASN A 466 6.55 -26.97 -17.40
CA ASN A 466 7.09 -26.52 -18.68
C ASN A 466 6.50 -27.28 -19.89
N GLU A 467 5.17 -27.35 -19.94
CA GLU A 467 4.38 -27.83 -21.06
C GLU A 467 3.61 -26.65 -21.61
N ASP A 468 3.69 -26.40 -22.92
CA ASP A 468 2.90 -25.35 -23.53
C ASP A 468 1.40 -25.68 -23.39
N ALA A 469 0.64 -24.71 -22.90
CA ALA A 469 -0.80 -24.82 -22.81
C ALA A 469 -1.44 -23.45 -22.89
N GLU A 470 -2.58 -23.40 -23.56
CA GLU A 470 -3.49 -22.27 -23.51
C GLU A 470 -4.58 -22.60 -22.49
N SER A 471 -4.71 -21.75 -21.49
CA SER A 471 -5.79 -21.81 -20.50
C SER A 471 -6.36 -20.42 -20.36
N ASP A 472 -7.68 -20.31 -20.47
CA ASP A 472 -8.40 -19.05 -20.35
C ASP A 472 -8.85 -18.79 -18.91
N SER A 473 -8.91 -19.84 -18.08
CA SER A 473 -9.36 -19.74 -16.70
C SER A 473 -8.91 -20.90 -15.81
N PHE A 474 -8.77 -20.63 -14.52
CA PHE A 474 -8.65 -21.65 -13.49
C PHE A 474 -9.24 -21.13 -12.16
N THR A 475 -9.53 -22.05 -11.25
CA THR A 475 -10.03 -21.76 -9.91
C THR A 475 -9.07 -22.34 -8.88
N VAL A 476 -8.82 -21.58 -7.81
CA VAL A 476 -7.98 -22.01 -6.68
C VAL A 476 -8.62 -21.61 -5.37
N ASP A 477 -8.22 -22.26 -4.28
CA ASP A 477 -8.59 -21.83 -2.94
C ASP A 477 -7.75 -20.62 -2.51
N GLY A 478 -8.41 -19.62 -1.94
CA GLY A 478 -7.81 -18.46 -1.31
C GLY A 478 -7.85 -18.58 0.21
N PHE A 479 -6.75 -18.24 0.87
CA PHE A 479 -6.62 -18.25 2.33
C PHE A 479 -6.16 -16.88 2.85
N ASP A 480 -6.79 -16.39 3.91
CA ASP A 480 -6.24 -15.29 4.72
C ASP A 480 -5.50 -15.87 5.94
N ILE A 481 -4.59 -15.11 6.57
CA ILE A 481 -3.96 -15.50 7.83
C ILE A 481 -4.69 -14.86 9.01
N VAL A 482 -5.29 -15.70 9.85
CA VAL A 482 -6.03 -15.31 11.04
C VAL A 482 -5.32 -15.89 12.27
N LYS A 483 -4.83 -15.03 13.16
CA LYS A 483 -4.09 -15.43 14.37
C LYS A 483 -2.91 -16.37 14.07
N GLY A 484 -2.15 -16.06 13.01
CA GLY A 484 -0.96 -16.81 12.62
C GLY A 484 -1.22 -18.16 11.94
N LYS A 485 -2.45 -18.44 11.50
CA LYS A 485 -2.82 -19.67 10.78
C LYS A 485 -3.67 -19.37 9.56
N LEU A 486 -3.70 -20.28 8.59
CA LEU A 486 -4.62 -20.18 7.47
C LEU A 486 -6.07 -20.23 7.96
N GLY A 487 -6.87 -19.26 7.52
CA GLY A 487 -8.31 -19.20 7.73
C GLY A 487 -9.08 -20.19 6.84
N ALA A 488 -10.40 -20.05 6.81
CA ALA A 488 -11.24 -20.87 5.95
C ALA A 488 -10.97 -20.56 4.46
N PRO A 489 -10.96 -21.57 3.57
CA PRO A 489 -10.76 -21.36 2.14
C PRO A 489 -11.94 -20.59 1.52
N VAL A 490 -11.62 -19.76 0.54
CA VAL A 490 -12.58 -19.09 -0.33
C VAL A 490 -12.23 -19.44 -1.78
N SER A 491 -13.20 -19.95 -2.55
CA SER A 491 -12.98 -20.26 -3.96
C SER A 491 -12.76 -18.98 -4.77
N LEU A 492 -11.64 -18.87 -5.47
CA LEU A 492 -11.28 -17.71 -6.29
C LEU A 492 -11.09 -18.10 -7.75
N ASP A 493 -11.81 -17.40 -8.62
CA ASP A 493 -11.77 -17.60 -10.07
C ASP A 493 -10.83 -16.61 -10.75
N PHE A 494 -9.98 -17.13 -11.62
CA PHE A 494 -8.97 -16.40 -12.39
C PHE A 494 -9.25 -16.61 -13.87
N ARG A 495 -9.51 -15.53 -14.61
CA ARG A 495 -9.76 -15.56 -16.05
C ARG A 495 -8.85 -14.60 -16.80
N LYS A 496 -8.32 -14.99 -17.96
CA LYS A 496 -7.51 -14.13 -18.83
C LYS A 496 -8.27 -12.89 -19.31
N VAL A 497 -7.53 -11.84 -19.67
CA VAL A 497 -8.01 -10.60 -20.27
C VAL A 497 -7.36 -10.46 -21.64
N ASP A 498 -8.15 -10.58 -22.70
CA ASP A 498 -7.64 -10.64 -24.08
C ASP A 498 -7.70 -9.28 -24.78
N SER A 499 -8.54 -8.37 -24.29
CA SER A 499 -8.78 -7.10 -24.96
C SER A 499 -8.85 -5.90 -24.00
N LEU A 500 -8.27 -4.78 -24.46
CA LEU A 500 -8.18 -3.52 -23.72
C LEU A 500 -9.34 -2.59 -24.07
N TYR A 501 -9.77 -1.76 -23.13
CA TYR A 501 -10.76 -0.69 -23.38
C TYR A 501 -10.38 0.23 -24.55
N SER A 502 -9.10 0.58 -24.67
CA SER A 502 -8.59 1.44 -25.76
C SER A 502 -8.70 0.84 -27.16
N SER A 503 -8.83 -0.50 -27.22
CA SER A 503 -8.97 -1.23 -28.48
C SER A 503 -10.43 -1.37 -28.92
N ARG A 504 -11.37 -1.51 -27.98
CA ARG A 504 -12.79 -1.80 -28.29
C ARG A 504 -13.76 -0.64 -28.05
N TYR A 505 -13.49 0.22 -27.07
CA TYR A 505 -14.47 1.22 -26.62
C TYR A 505 -14.10 2.68 -26.90
N TYR A 506 -12.82 3.02 -27.04
CA TYR A 506 -12.40 4.41 -27.26
C TYR A 506 -12.94 4.97 -28.58
N ASP A 507 -13.59 6.14 -28.52
CA ASP A 507 -14.06 6.84 -29.72
C ASP A 507 -12.91 7.62 -30.38
N LYS A 508 -12.49 7.15 -31.55
CA LYS A 508 -11.38 7.75 -32.33
C LYS A 508 -11.86 8.67 -33.45
N ARG A 509 -13.18 8.92 -33.57
CA ARG A 509 -13.75 9.74 -34.65
C ARG A 509 -13.27 11.20 -34.57
N LYS A 510 -12.89 11.77 -35.72
CA LYS A 510 -12.78 13.21 -35.94
C LYS A 510 -13.98 13.63 -36.78
N MET A 511 -14.74 14.62 -36.30
CA MET A 511 -15.90 15.17 -37.02
C MET A 511 -15.49 16.42 -37.80
N ASN A 512 -16.22 16.75 -38.87
CA ASN A 512 -15.86 17.86 -39.77
C ASN A 512 -15.94 19.24 -39.11
N ASP A 513 -16.78 19.38 -38.09
CA ASP A 513 -16.98 20.57 -37.27
C ASP A 513 -16.09 20.60 -36.02
N ASP A 514 -15.18 19.62 -35.86
CA ASP A 514 -14.16 19.67 -34.81
C ASP A 514 -13.17 20.81 -35.09
N ILE A 515 -13.05 21.73 -34.12
CA ILE A 515 -12.10 22.85 -34.19
C ILE A 515 -10.83 22.46 -33.45
N ASP A 516 -9.69 22.54 -34.14
CA ASP A 516 -8.38 22.43 -33.50
C ASP A 516 -8.14 23.68 -32.65
N GLY A 517 -8.12 23.53 -31.33
CA GLY A 517 -8.12 24.64 -30.38
C GLY A 517 -8.82 24.31 -29.06
N GLY A 518 -8.80 25.26 -28.13
CA GLY A 518 -9.30 25.09 -26.76
C GLY A 518 -8.17 24.89 -25.75
N ILE A 519 -8.55 24.56 -24.53
CA ILE A 519 -7.63 24.33 -23.41
C ILE A 519 -7.37 22.84 -23.19
N LEU A 520 -6.36 22.57 -22.37
CA LEU A 520 -6.12 21.23 -21.82
C LEU A 520 -6.19 21.29 -20.31
N LEU A 521 -6.61 20.21 -19.68
CA LEU A 521 -6.80 20.13 -18.24
C LEU A 521 -5.76 19.23 -17.58
N GLN A 522 -5.60 19.43 -16.28
CA GLN A 522 -4.94 18.54 -15.35
C GLN A 522 -5.90 17.42 -14.92
N LYS A 523 -5.40 16.43 -14.18
CA LYS A 523 -6.22 15.31 -13.67
C LYS A 523 -7.35 15.78 -12.73
N THR A 524 -7.20 16.94 -12.10
CA THR A 524 -8.16 17.55 -11.17
C THR A 524 -9.22 18.42 -11.85
N GLY A 525 -9.23 18.50 -13.19
CA GLY A 525 -10.16 19.34 -13.95
C GLY A 525 -9.74 20.82 -14.08
N ASN A 526 -8.67 21.25 -13.41
CA ASN A 526 -8.11 22.60 -13.57
C ASN A 526 -7.35 22.75 -14.89
N GLU A 527 -7.26 23.96 -15.42
CA GLU A 527 -6.50 24.24 -16.63
C GLU A 527 -5.01 23.89 -16.48
N ALA A 528 -4.43 23.31 -17.52
CA ALA A 528 -3.01 22.97 -17.60
C ALA A 528 -2.22 24.17 -18.15
N THR A 529 -1.55 24.88 -17.24
CA THR A 529 -0.76 26.08 -17.55
C THR A 529 0.73 25.78 -17.68
N THR A 530 1.30 24.97 -16.78
CA THR A 530 2.74 24.69 -16.71
C THR A 530 3.15 23.30 -17.21
N GLN A 531 2.18 22.40 -17.43
CA GLN A 531 2.46 21.00 -17.76
C GLN A 531 2.86 20.80 -19.22
N LYS A 532 3.71 19.81 -19.49
CA LYS A 532 4.09 19.42 -20.86
C LYS A 532 2.90 18.82 -21.62
N LYS A 533 2.33 19.61 -22.53
CA LYS A 533 1.16 19.25 -23.35
C LYS A 533 1.54 18.24 -24.45
N ARG A 534 0.91 17.07 -24.45
CA ARG A 534 1.05 15.97 -25.44
C ARG A 534 -0.18 15.81 -26.33
N LEU A 535 -1.37 16.15 -25.82
CA LEU A 535 -2.61 16.14 -26.58
C LEU A 535 -2.76 17.46 -27.34
N LYS A 536 -3.27 17.41 -28.58
CA LYS A 536 -3.73 18.62 -29.28
C LYS A 536 -5.16 18.92 -28.81
N PRO A 537 -5.44 20.10 -28.24
CA PRO A 537 -6.79 20.43 -27.77
C PRO A 537 -7.76 20.48 -28.95
N ARG A 538 -8.99 20.09 -28.67
CA ARG A 538 -10.09 20.07 -29.62
C ARG A 538 -11.33 20.59 -28.95
N TRP A 539 -12.10 21.38 -29.69
CA TRP A 539 -13.36 21.93 -29.26
C TRP A 539 -14.46 21.61 -30.26
N ASN A 540 -15.64 21.25 -29.74
CA ASN A 540 -16.89 21.07 -30.47
C ASN A 540 -18.05 21.14 -29.47
N LYS A 541 -19.20 21.73 -29.83
CA LYS A 541 -20.41 21.75 -28.97
C LYS A 541 -20.94 20.37 -28.62
N ASN A 542 -20.65 19.35 -29.43
CA ASN A 542 -21.04 17.97 -29.17
C ASN A 542 -20.09 17.23 -28.22
N ILE A 543 -18.93 17.79 -27.89
CA ILE A 543 -18.00 17.23 -26.91
C ILE A 543 -18.49 17.59 -25.51
N LEU A 544 -18.73 16.57 -24.69
CA LEU A 544 -19.14 16.73 -23.29
C LEU A 544 -17.93 16.82 -22.36
N GLY A 545 -16.85 16.12 -22.71
CA GLY A 545 -15.65 16.05 -21.90
C GLY A 545 -14.65 15.07 -22.48
N TYR A 546 -13.74 14.62 -21.64
CA TYR A 546 -12.67 13.71 -21.99
C TYR A 546 -12.53 12.63 -20.93
N MET A 547 -12.49 11.37 -21.36
CA MET A 547 -12.38 10.19 -20.50
C MET A 547 -11.05 9.48 -20.72
N VAL A 548 -10.38 9.14 -19.63
CA VAL A 548 -9.27 8.19 -19.59
C VAL A 548 -9.72 7.00 -18.74
N ALA A 549 -9.63 5.80 -19.29
CA ALA A 549 -9.81 4.55 -18.56
C ALA A 549 -8.75 3.55 -19.06
N ASP A 550 -7.48 3.79 -18.70
CA ASP A 550 -6.33 3.07 -19.24
C ASP A 550 -5.73 2.06 -18.25
N GLY A 551 -4.91 1.13 -18.74
CA GLY A 551 -4.40 0.01 -17.95
C GLY A 551 -5.46 -1.03 -17.58
N VAL A 552 -5.02 -2.24 -17.26
CA VAL A 552 -5.87 -3.38 -16.88
C VAL A 552 -6.02 -3.51 -15.36
N GLY A 553 -4.98 -3.17 -14.60
CA GLY A 553 -4.96 -3.30 -13.14
C GLY A 553 -5.56 -2.11 -12.38
N PHE A 554 -5.58 -2.24 -11.05
CA PHE A 554 -6.09 -1.24 -10.09
C PHE A 554 -5.02 -0.81 -9.08
N ASP A 555 -3.74 -0.78 -9.48
CA ASP A 555 -2.65 -0.39 -8.58
C ASP A 555 -2.77 1.09 -8.18
N ASN A 556 -3.21 1.94 -9.12
CA ASN A 556 -3.51 3.36 -8.95
C ASN A 556 -4.78 3.78 -9.74
N PRO A 557 -5.98 3.35 -9.32
CA PRO A 557 -7.20 3.51 -10.12
C PRO A 557 -7.53 4.97 -10.40
N GLU A 558 -7.24 5.88 -9.47
CA GLU A 558 -7.47 7.32 -9.60
C GLU A 558 -6.57 7.99 -10.66
N LEU A 559 -5.39 7.43 -10.95
CA LEU A 559 -4.53 7.97 -12.00
C LEU A 559 -4.92 7.52 -13.41
N HIS A 560 -5.55 6.36 -13.47
CA HIS A 560 -5.84 5.61 -14.69
C HIS A 560 -7.34 5.63 -15.04
N SER A 561 -8.11 6.45 -14.31
CA SER A 561 -9.53 6.71 -14.51
C SER A 561 -9.82 8.19 -14.28
N ILE A 562 -10.00 8.94 -15.35
CA ILE A 562 -10.17 10.40 -15.30
C ILE A 562 -11.37 10.78 -16.17
N LEU A 563 -12.22 11.65 -15.65
CA LEU A 563 -13.33 12.26 -16.37
C LEU A 563 -13.29 13.78 -16.12
N VAL A 564 -13.07 14.56 -17.18
CA VAL A 564 -12.87 16.03 -17.11
C VAL A 564 -13.54 16.74 -18.28
N SER A 565 -13.82 18.05 -18.15
CA SER A 565 -14.65 18.82 -19.10
C SER A 565 -13.98 19.12 -20.45
N ALA A 566 -12.66 18.91 -20.56
CA ALA A 566 -11.89 19.10 -21.78
C ALA A 566 -10.69 18.14 -21.82
N GLY A 567 -9.96 18.08 -22.94
CA GLY A 567 -8.85 17.15 -23.13
C GLY A 567 -7.77 17.27 -22.05
N ILE A 568 -7.24 16.15 -21.54
CA ILE A 568 -6.16 16.19 -20.55
C ILE A 568 -4.79 16.44 -21.21
N PHE A 569 -3.93 17.18 -20.54
CA PHE A 569 -2.61 17.60 -21.06
C PHE A 569 -1.75 16.44 -21.57
N ASN A 570 -1.83 15.24 -20.95
CA ASN A 570 -0.97 14.10 -21.27
C ASN A 570 -1.62 13.05 -22.20
N GLY A 571 -2.88 13.23 -22.64
CA GLY A 571 -3.55 12.35 -23.60
C GLY A 571 -4.14 11.06 -23.01
N ASN A 572 -3.87 9.92 -23.65
CA ASN A 572 -4.24 8.54 -23.23
C ASN A 572 -5.75 8.20 -23.12
N GLY A 573 -6.62 9.06 -23.61
CA GLY A 573 -8.07 8.93 -23.51
C GLY A 573 -8.77 9.23 -24.82
N PHE A 574 -10.05 9.59 -24.72
CA PHE A 574 -10.87 9.98 -25.86
C PHE A 574 -11.91 11.02 -25.45
N TYR A 575 -12.41 11.77 -26.44
CA TYR A 575 -13.48 12.76 -26.23
C TYR A 575 -14.83 12.04 -26.11
N LEU A 576 -15.57 12.35 -25.05
CA LEU A 576 -16.96 11.92 -24.89
C LEU A 576 -17.87 12.84 -25.69
N ARG A 577 -18.80 12.25 -26.45
CA ARG A 577 -19.71 13.01 -27.31
C ARG A 577 -21.17 12.75 -26.97
N ARG A 578 -22.01 13.74 -27.26
CA ARG A 578 -23.47 13.72 -27.02
C ARG A 578 -24.17 12.49 -27.60
N ASP A 579 -23.69 11.96 -28.73
CA ASP A 579 -24.31 10.83 -29.43
C ASP A 579 -23.97 9.45 -28.85
N ASN A 580 -22.94 9.33 -27.99
CA ASN A 580 -22.48 8.02 -27.52
C ASN A 580 -22.05 7.94 -26.05
N PHE A 581 -22.08 9.05 -25.30
CA PHE A 581 -21.52 9.10 -23.94
C PHE A 581 -22.07 8.00 -23.02
N LEU A 582 -23.36 7.70 -23.07
CA LEU A 582 -23.98 6.64 -22.27
C LEU A 582 -23.25 5.29 -22.42
N GLN A 583 -22.94 4.90 -23.64
CA GLN A 583 -22.24 3.63 -23.92
C GLN A 583 -20.77 3.63 -23.45
N LYS A 584 -20.22 4.79 -23.09
CA LYS A 584 -18.83 4.95 -22.66
C LYS A 584 -18.67 5.04 -21.15
N LEU A 585 -19.69 5.55 -20.44
CA LEU A 585 -19.69 5.70 -18.98
C LEU A 585 -19.38 4.39 -18.20
N PRO A 586 -19.78 3.19 -18.67
CA PRO A 586 -19.40 1.94 -18.01
C PRO A 586 -17.90 1.76 -17.77
N MET A 587 -17.02 2.27 -18.65
CA MET A 587 -15.56 2.19 -18.45
C MET A 587 -15.09 2.98 -17.22
N PHE A 588 -15.66 4.17 -17.02
CA PHE A 588 -15.38 4.99 -15.85
C PHE A 588 -15.92 4.32 -14.59
N ALA A 589 -17.16 3.82 -14.64
CA ALA A 589 -17.77 3.10 -13.52
C ALA A 589 -16.95 1.86 -13.11
N ALA A 590 -16.55 1.01 -14.06
CA ALA A 590 -15.69 -0.16 -13.78
C ALA A 590 -14.38 0.20 -13.10
N SER A 591 -13.80 1.34 -13.44
CA SER A 591 -12.55 1.79 -12.85
C SER A 591 -12.65 2.18 -11.37
N ARG A 592 -13.88 2.28 -10.82
CA ARG A 592 -14.16 2.57 -9.39
C ARG A 592 -14.22 1.32 -8.52
N TYR A 593 -14.28 0.12 -9.11
CA TYR A 593 -14.58 -1.12 -8.40
C TYR A 593 -13.70 -1.34 -7.16
N ILE A 594 -12.38 -1.36 -7.31
CA ILE A 594 -11.43 -1.62 -6.21
C ILE A 594 -11.37 -0.47 -5.18
N SER A 595 -11.83 0.73 -5.54
CA SER A 595 -11.99 1.83 -4.57
C SER A 595 -13.17 1.59 -3.62
N TYR A 596 -14.20 0.87 -4.06
CA TYR A 596 -15.39 0.56 -3.26
C TYR A 596 -15.41 -0.87 -2.69
N ASN A 597 -14.77 -1.81 -3.37
CA ASN A 597 -14.53 -3.17 -2.92
C ASN A 597 -13.01 -3.45 -2.88
N GLY A 598 -12.40 -3.08 -1.75
CA GLY A 598 -10.95 -3.21 -1.54
C GLY A 598 -10.49 -4.54 -0.97
N SER A 599 -11.36 -5.57 -0.94
CA SER A 599 -11.03 -6.89 -0.40
C SER A 599 -9.80 -7.48 -1.09
N TRP A 600 -8.94 -8.18 -0.34
CA TRP A 600 -7.76 -8.82 -0.90
C TRP A 600 -8.13 -9.85 -1.97
N THR A 601 -9.26 -10.53 -1.81
CA THR A 601 -9.81 -11.48 -2.80
C THR A 601 -10.17 -10.83 -4.14
N GLU A 602 -10.27 -9.51 -4.21
CA GLU A 602 -10.63 -8.76 -5.41
C GLU A 602 -9.43 -8.00 -5.97
N ARG A 603 -8.74 -7.24 -5.11
CA ARG A 603 -7.58 -6.42 -5.51
C ARG A 603 -6.46 -7.34 -6.02
N GLY A 604 -5.92 -7.03 -7.19
CA GLY A 604 -4.86 -7.83 -7.83
C GLY A 604 -5.38 -9.02 -8.65
N ARG A 605 -6.59 -9.52 -8.35
CA ARG A 605 -7.26 -10.59 -9.13
C ARG A 605 -8.17 -10.03 -10.22
N VAL A 606 -9.07 -9.12 -9.86
CA VAL A 606 -10.03 -8.50 -10.81
C VAL A 606 -9.35 -7.40 -11.59
N MET A 607 -9.55 -7.40 -12.91
CA MET A 607 -8.97 -6.43 -13.85
C MET A 607 -10.05 -5.86 -14.77
N LYS A 608 -9.74 -4.72 -15.39
CA LYS A 608 -10.55 -4.11 -16.45
C LYS A 608 -10.34 -4.91 -17.75
N SER A 609 -11.44 -5.31 -18.39
CA SER A 609 -11.43 -6.09 -19.63
C SER A 609 -12.42 -5.53 -20.65
N ALA A 610 -12.15 -5.70 -21.94
CA ALA A 610 -13.09 -5.39 -23.01
C ALA A 610 -13.65 -6.65 -23.70
N ASP A 611 -13.48 -7.83 -23.12
CA ASP A 611 -13.75 -9.10 -23.80
C ASP A 611 -15.25 -9.27 -24.12
N GLY A 612 -16.12 -8.72 -23.27
CA GLY A 612 -17.58 -8.71 -23.47
C GLY A 612 -18.10 -7.60 -24.40
N ALA A 613 -17.22 -6.83 -25.07
CA ALA A 613 -17.59 -5.65 -25.84
C ALA A 613 -18.64 -5.91 -26.93
N ASP A 614 -18.53 -7.01 -27.67
CA ASP A 614 -19.47 -7.28 -28.76
C ASP A 614 -20.88 -7.56 -28.25
N LYS A 615 -20.99 -8.33 -27.17
CA LYS A 615 -22.26 -8.59 -26.48
C LYS A 615 -22.84 -7.28 -25.92
N PHE A 616 -22.00 -6.47 -25.27
CA PHE A 616 -22.41 -5.18 -24.71
C PHE A 616 -22.94 -4.23 -25.78
N LEU A 617 -22.18 -4.02 -26.86
CA LEU A 617 -22.55 -3.08 -27.93
C LEU A 617 -23.82 -3.51 -28.64
N LYS A 618 -24.00 -4.81 -28.90
CA LYS A 618 -25.23 -5.36 -29.47
C LYS A 618 -26.44 -5.12 -28.56
N ASP A 619 -26.32 -5.46 -27.28
CA ASP A 619 -27.42 -5.31 -26.32
C ASP A 619 -27.74 -3.83 -26.06
N ALA A 620 -26.74 -2.95 -26.00
CA ALA A 620 -26.92 -1.51 -25.91
C ALA A 620 -27.64 -0.94 -27.15
N ALA A 621 -27.26 -1.37 -28.36
CA ALA A 621 -27.92 -0.93 -29.59
C ALA A 621 -29.38 -1.41 -29.69
N SER A 622 -29.72 -2.53 -29.05
CA SER A 622 -31.09 -3.06 -29.00
C SER A 622 -32.02 -2.37 -27.99
N GLY A 623 -31.49 -1.46 -27.16
CA GLY A 623 -32.22 -0.82 -26.06
C GLY A 623 -32.34 -1.66 -24.78
N LYS A 624 -31.85 -2.92 -24.81
CA LYS A 624 -31.90 -3.83 -23.65
C LYS A 624 -31.21 -3.28 -22.41
N LEU A 625 -30.21 -2.41 -22.60
CA LEU A 625 -29.41 -1.83 -21.51
C LEU A 625 -29.81 -0.40 -21.13
N ASP A 626 -30.85 0.17 -21.74
CA ASP A 626 -31.18 1.60 -21.58
C ASP A 626 -31.28 2.01 -20.12
N GLN A 627 -32.08 1.29 -19.33
CA GLN A 627 -32.23 1.61 -17.91
C GLN A 627 -30.91 1.45 -17.14
N TRP A 628 -30.09 0.43 -17.44
CA TRP A 628 -28.81 0.27 -16.78
C TRP A 628 -27.79 1.37 -17.15
N LEU A 629 -27.80 1.83 -18.40
CA LEU A 629 -26.98 2.96 -18.84
C LEU A 629 -27.41 4.27 -18.17
N LEU A 630 -28.72 4.48 -17.97
CA LEU A 630 -29.25 5.61 -17.21
C LEU A 630 -28.87 5.54 -15.74
N ARG A 631 -28.92 4.36 -15.12
CA ARG A 631 -28.40 4.14 -13.75
C ARG A 631 -26.90 4.45 -13.66
N THR A 632 -26.13 4.05 -14.66
CA THR A 632 -24.68 4.34 -14.74
C THR A 632 -24.41 5.83 -14.91
N LEU A 633 -25.25 6.54 -15.66
CA LEU A 633 -25.21 8.00 -15.77
C LEU A 633 -25.50 8.67 -14.42
N LEU A 634 -26.56 8.26 -13.71
CA LEU A 634 -26.88 8.78 -12.38
C LEU A 634 -25.70 8.58 -11.43
N PHE A 635 -25.14 7.37 -11.37
CA PHE A 635 -23.93 7.08 -10.60
C PHE A 635 -22.77 8.01 -10.97
N THR A 636 -22.51 8.21 -12.27
CA THR A 636 -21.40 9.04 -12.76
C THR A 636 -21.57 10.52 -12.36
N CYS A 637 -22.79 11.05 -12.39
CA CYS A 637 -23.06 12.43 -11.96
C CYS A 637 -22.82 12.64 -10.45
N LEU A 638 -22.99 11.58 -9.66
CA LEU A 638 -22.87 11.58 -8.20
C LEU A 638 -21.56 10.96 -7.70
N GLU A 639 -20.67 10.54 -8.60
CA GLU A 639 -19.34 10.02 -8.27
C GLU A 639 -18.40 11.20 -8.01
N TYR A 640 -17.79 11.21 -6.82
CA TYR A 640 -16.90 12.30 -6.41
C TYR A 640 -15.61 12.37 -7.25
N GLN A 641 -15.23 11.29 -7.93
CA GLN A 641 -14.10 11.28 -8.87
C GLN A 641 -14.48 11.69 -10.30
N ASN A 642 -15.72 12.14 -10.53
CA ASN A 642 -16.07 12.86 -11.76
C ASN A 642 -15.52 14.29 -11.67
N HIS A 643 -14.29 14.50 -12.15
CA HIS A 643 -13.59 15.78 -12.07
C HIS A 643 -14.02 16.81 -13.10
N MET A 644 -15.20 16.65 -13.72
CA MET A 644 -15.78 17.67 -14.58
C MET A 644 -16.18 18.89 -13.75
N ARG A 645 -15.68 20.05 -14.17
CA ARG A 645 -15.95 21.36 -13.57
C ARG A 645 -16.60 22.27 -14.61
N SER A 646 -17.47 23.17 -14.15
CA SER A 646 -17.89 24.34 -14.93
C SER A 646 -16.93 25.49 -14.66
N PHE A 647 -16.37 26.09 -15.70
CA PHE A 647 -15.45 27.23 -15.57
C PHE A 647 -15.28 27.97 -16.90
N THR A 648 -14.69 29.16 -16.86
CA THR A 648 -14.24 29.90 -18.04
C THR A 648 -12.76 29.67 -18.25
N GLY A 649 -12.39 29.10 -19.41
CA GLY A 649 -11.00 28.81 -19.74
C GLY A 649 -10.19 30.07 -20.06
N GLY A 650 -8.87 29.96 -20.01
CA GLY A 650 -7.94 31.02 -20.43
C GLY A 650 -8.06 31.41 -21.90
N ASP A 651 -8.77 30.61 -22.70
CA ASP A 651 -9.13 30.91 -24.09
C ASP A 651 -10.43 31.74 -24.22
N GLY A 652 -11.02 32.16 -23.09
CA GLY A 652 -12.25 32.96 -23.02
C GLY A 652 -13.54 32.16 -23.26
N ARG A 653 -13.47 30.83 -23.42
CA ARG A 653 -14.66 29.98 -23.61
C ARG A 653 -15.19 29.47 -22.28
N THR A 654 -16.51 29.36 -22.16
CA THR A 654 -17.15 28.66 -21.05
C THR A 654 -17.19 27.15 -21.32
N TYR A 655 -16.63 26.38 -20.40
CA TYR A 655 -16.69 24.93 -20.36
C TYR A 655 -17.70 24.54 -19.28
N ARG A 656 -18.94 24.25 -19.68
CA ARG A 656 -20.02 23.84 -18.76
C ARG A 656 -19.93 22.34 -18.47
N ASN A 657 -20.10 21.94 -17.21
CA ASN A 657 -20.26 20.54 -16.85
C ASN A 657 -21.66 20.05 -17.27
N GLU A 658 -21.70 19.28 -18.36
CA GLU A 658 -22.93 18.70 -18.89
C GLU A 658 -23.29 17.34 -18.26
N LEU A 659 -22.39 16.77 -17.44
CA LEU A 659 -22.58 15.51 -16.72
C LEU A 659 -22.75 15.71 -15.21
N CYS A 660 -23.59 16.68 -14.84
CA CYS A 660 -24.08 16.86 -13.47
C CYS A 660 -25.59 17.15 -13.44
N LEU A 661 -26.15 17.22 -12.23
CA LEU A 661 -27.59 17.39 -12.02
C LEU A 661 -27.97 18.80 -11.53
N ASP A 662 -27.04 19.76 -11.57
CA ASP A 662 -27.36 21.16 -11.28
C ASP A 662 -27.98 21.82 -12.51
N THR A 663 -29.25 22.21 -12.41
CA THR A 663 -30.00 22.84 -13.49
C THR A 663 -30.15 24.36 -13.33
N THR A 664 -29.35 24.99 -12.46
CA THR A 664 -29.43 26.44 -12.16
C THR A 664 -29.28 27.30 -13.43
N ASN A 665 -28.46 26.84 -14.38
CA ASN A 665 -28.23 27.51 -15.67
C ASN A 665 -28.90 26.76 -16.85
N GLY A 666 -30.09 26.21 -16.61
CA GLY A 666 -30.85 25.40 -17.56
C GLY A 666 -30.52 23.91 -17.47
N SER A 667 -31.22 23.08 -18.25
CA SER A 667 -30.99 21.64 -18.23
C SER A 667 -29.58 21.29 -18.72
N THR A 668 -28.95 20.32 -18.08
CA THR A 668 -27.72 19.65 -18.54
C THR A 668 -28.08 18.42 -19.35
N VAL A 669 -27.15 17.95 -20.19
CA VAL A 669 -27.33 16.67 -20.91
C VAL A 669 -27.70 15.52 -19.98
N ALA A 670 -27.04 15.42 -18.83
CA ALA A 670 -27.36 14.39 -17.85
C ALA A 670 -28.78 14.52 -17.30
N SER A 671 -29.19 15.73 -16.90
CA SER A 671 -30.53 15.96 -16.33
C SER A 671 -31.66 15.62 -17.32
N GLU A 672 -31.54 16.05 -18.58
CA GLU A 672 -32.52 15.73 -19.63
C GLU A 672 -32.56 14.23 -19.94
N THR A 673 -31.39 13.60 -19.99
CA THR A 673 -31.28 12.17 -20.30
C THR A 673 -31.90 11.31 -19.18
N LEU A 674 -31.72 11.71 -17.93
CA LEU A 674 -32.24 11.02 -16.74
C LEU A 674 -33.74 11.19 -16.53
N GLU A 675 -34.44 12.01 -17.32
CA GLU A 675 -35.92 12.01 -17.34
C GLU A 675 -36.49 10.66 -17.78
N LYS A 676 -35.72 9.88 -18.55
CA LYS A 676 -36.09 8.55 -19.05
C LYS A 676 -35.83 7.43 -18.03
N LEU A 677 -35.21 7.74 -16.90
CA LEU A 677 -34.85 6.75 -15.88
C LEU A 677 -36.10 6.31 -15.11
N ASP A 678 -36.35 5.01 -15.07
CA ASP A 678 -37.33 4.39 -14.17
C ASP A 678 -36.84 4.54 -12.72
N ARG A 679 -37.34 5.57 -12.03
CA ARG A 679 -36.94 5.92 -10.67
C ARG A 679 -37.56 4.94 -9.68
N ARG A 680 -36.71 4.22 -8.96
CA ARG A 680 -37.14 3.39 -7.84
C ARG A 680 -36.74 4.08 -6.53
N VAL A 681 -36.84 3.33 -5.44
CA VAL A 681 -36.54 3.84 -4.09
C VAL A 681 -35.10 4.37 -4.02
N ARG A 682 -34.11 3.60 -4.47
CA ARG A 682 -32.69 4.00 -4.40
C ARG A 682 -32.37 5.22 -5.26
N GLU A 683 -32.89 5.27 -6.49
CA GLU A 683 -32.70 6.44 -7.36
C GLU A 683 -33.34 7.69 -6.74
N SER A 684 -34.53 7.55 -6.14
CA SER A 684 -35.22 8.65 -5.46
C SER A 684 -34.44 9.16 -4.25
N GLU A 685 -33.88 8.25 -3.45
CA GLU A 685 -33.04 8.58 -2.30
C GLU A 685 -31.76 9.33 -2.72
N LEU A 686 -31.09 8.88 -3.77
CA LEU A 686 -29.90 9.55 -4.33
C LEU A 686 -30.22 10.95 -4.83
N LEU A 687 -31.32 11.11 -5.57
CA LEU A 687 -31.74 12.42 -6.09
C LEU A 687 -32.09 13.38 -4.95
N ALA A 688 -32.78 12.90 -3.91
CA ALA A 688 -33.08 13.71 -2.72
C ALA A 688 -31.81 14.10 -1.95
N ALA A 689 -30.83 13.20 -1.83
CA ALA A 689 -29.54 13.52 -1.21
C ALA A 689 -28.75 14.53 -2.04
N TRP A 690 -28.76 14.41 -3.37
CA TRP A 690 -28.18 15.41 -4.27
C TRP A 690 -28.84 16.78 -4.13
N SER A 691 -30.18 16.84 -4.10
CA SER A 691 -30.90 18.10 -3.92
C SER A 691 -30.45 18.84 -2.67
N ARG A 692 -30.29 18.12 -1.54
CA ARG A 692 -29.79 18.72 -0.29
C ARG A 692 -28.36 19.24 -0.43
N VAL A 693 -27.46 18.48 -1.06
CA VAL A 693 -26.09 18.94 -1.32
C VAL A 693 -26.10 20.23 -2.13
N LEU A 694 -26.93 20.31 -3.17
CA LEU A 694 -27.01 21.49 -4.03
C LEU A 694 -27.67 22.69 -3.32
N GLU A 695 -28.69 22.46 -2.51
CA GLU A 695 -29.33 23.49 -1.67
C GLU A 695 -28.33 24.10 -0.70
N GLU A 696 -27.62 23.27 0.07
CA GLU A 696 -26.59 23.73 1.02
C GLU A 696 -25.38 24.36 0.32
N ALA A 697 -25.00 23.88 -0.87
CA ALA A 697 -23.94 24.48 -1.66
C ALA A 697 -24.27 25.92 -2.09
N LYS A 698 -25.54 26.20 -2.41
CA LYS A 698 -26.03 27.54 -2.79
C LYS A 698 -25.99 28.54 -1.64
N GLU A 699 -25.95 28.07 -0.39
CA GLU A 699 -25.85 28.91 0.80
C GLU A 699 -24.40 29.30 1.14
N THR A 700 -23.42 28.69 0.48
CA THR A 700 -22.00 29.01 0.71
C THR A 700 -21.62 30.36 0.11
N THR A 701 -20.70 31.07 0.77
CA THR A 701 -20.25 32.40 0.32
C THR A 701 -19.49 32.39 -1.01
N LEU A 702 -18.90 31.25 -1.39
CA LEU A 702 -18.13 31.07 -2.61
C LEU A 702 -18.98 30.57 -3.79
N TYR A 703 -20.29 30.36 -3.60
CA TYR A 703 -21.17 29.89 -4.67
C TYR A 703 -21.31 30.94 -5.77
N ASP A 704 -20.95 30.58 -7.00
CA ASP A 704 -21.14 31.40 -8.18
C ASP A 704 -22.33 30.90 -9.01
N SER A 705 -23.45 31.65 -8.95
CA SER A 705 -24.67 31.32 -9.68
C SER A 705 -24.52 31.23 -11.21
N SER A 706 -23.43 31.77 -11.79
CA SER A 706 -23.14 31.64 -13.22
C SER A 706 -22.59 30.26 -13.61
N LEU A 707 -22.17 29.45 -12.64
CA LEU A 707 -21.61 28.12 -12.86
C LEU A 707 -22.66 27.03 -12.69
N THR A 708 -22.43 25.89 -13.34
CA THR A 708 -23.21 24.65 -13.19
C THR A 708 -22.39 23.64 -12.42
N TYR A 709 -22.66 23.44 -11.13
CA TYR A 709 -21.77 22.69 -10.26
C TYR A 709 -21.95 21.17 -10.37
N GLY A 710 -20.84 20.46 -10.51
CA GLY A 710 -20.77 19.01 -10.32
C GLY A 710 -20.43 18.65 -8.88
N PHE A 711 -20.70 17.40 -8.47
CA PHE A 711 -20.49 16.97 -7.08
C PHE A 711 -19.04 17.14 -6.60
N TYR A 712 -18.06 16.80 -7.45
CA TYR A 712 -16.65 17.05 -7.17
C TYR A 712 -16.35 18.54 -7.00
N GLN A 713 -16.85 19.39 -7.90
CA GLN A 713 -16.59 20.83 -7.86
C GLN A 713 -17.14 21.46 -6.57
N ILE A 714 -18.35 21.08 -6.12
CA ILE A 714 -18.90 21.51 -4.83
C ILE A 714 -17.94 21.14 -3.69
N GLY A 715 -17.46 19.89 -3.67
CA GLY A 715 -16.58 19.43 -2.62
C GLY A 715 -15.20 20.09 -2.59
N GLU A 716 -14.68 20.52 -3.74
CA GLU A 716 -13.36 21.14 -3.85
C GLU A 716 -13.37 22.66 -3.73
N GLU A 717 -14.45 23.33 -4.17
CA GLU A 717 -14.52 24.79 -4.25
C GLU A 717 -15.42 25.40 -3.17
N LEU A 718 -16.46 24.69 -2.71
CA LEU A 718 -17.47 25.23 -1.79
C LEU A 718 -17.42 24.62 -0.39
N ASN A 719 -17.05 23.34 -0.27
CA ASN A 719 -16.90 22.65 1.02
C ASN A 719 -15.56 23.01 1.70
N THR A 720 -15.39 24.28 2.01
CA THR A 720 -14.18 24.84 2.61
C THR A 720 -14.01 24.44 4.07
N TRP A 721 -12.77 24.47 4.52
CA TRP A 721 -12.39 24.13 5.87
C TRP A 721 -11.14 24.90 6.27
N HIS A 722 -10.96 25.08 7.57
CA HIS A 722 -9.75 25.61 8.17
C HIS A 722 -9.20 24.63 9.21
N GLU A 723 -7.91 24.76 9.51
CA GLU A 723 -7.30 24.00 10.61
C GLU A 723 -7.76 24.57 11.94
N SER A 724 -7.91 23.70 12.94
CA SER A 724 -8.18 24.13 14.31
C SER A 724 -7.09 25.10 14.77
N PRO A 725 -7.43 26.27 15.34
CA PRO A 725 -6.45 27.20 15.92
C PRO A 725 -5.56 26.55 17.00
N ASN A 726 -6.02 25.44 17.58
CA ASN A 726 -5.41 24.77 18.74
C ASN A 726 -4.54 23.54 18.35
N GLY A 727 -3.95 23.53 17.15
CA GLY A 727 -2.99 22.52 16.66
C GLY A 727 -3.45 21.06 16.57
N LYS A 728 -4.69 20.74 16.98
CA LYS A 728 -5.29 19.43 16.75
C LYS A 728 -5.39 19.19 15.24
N LYS A 729 -4.74 18.12 14.77
CA LYS A 729 -4.92 17.60 13.40
C LYS A 729 -6.40 17.30 13.16
N GLY A 730 -7.06 18.16 12.39
CA GLY A 730 -8.47 18.02 12.05
C GLY A 730 -8.95 19.18 11.21
N ARG A 731 -9.76 18.88 10.19
CA ARG A 731 -10.42 19.89 9.35
C ARG A 731 -11.69 20.37 10.07
N ILE A 732 -11.77 21.65 10.40
CA ILE A 732 -13.02 22.30 10.82
C ILE A 732 -13.68 22.82 9.56
N TYR A 733 -14.81 22.24 9.19
CA TYR A 733 -15.55 22.63 7.99
C TYR A 733 -16.34 23.91 8.25
N ASP A 734 -16.23 24.87 7.33
CA ASP A 734 -16.98 26.14 7.43
C ASP A 734 -18.49 25.91 7.26
N TYR A 735 -18.84 24.84 6.53
CA TYR A 735 -20.21 24.40 6.27
C TYR A 735 -20.41 22.94 6.70
N PRO A 736 -20.58 22.65 8.02
CA PRO A 736 -20.71 21.29 8.52
C PRO A 736 -21.89 20.50 7.92
N SER A 737 -23.01 21.18 7.62
CA SER A 737 -24.19 20.56 7.01
C SER A 737 -23.88 20.06 5.59
N LEU A 738 -23.32 20.95 4.75
CA LEU A 738 -22.85 20.60 3.40
C LEU A 738 -21.88 19.42 3.43
N ASN A 739 -20.90 19.45 4.32
CA ASN A 739 -19.96 18.34 4.47
C ASN A 739 -20.67 17.03 4.89
N GLY A 740 -21.64 17.11 5.80
CA GLY A 740 -22.48 15.97 6.20
C GLY A 740 -23.29 15.39 5.05
N SER A 741 -23.93 16.24 4.23
CA SER A 741 -24.69 15.84 3.05
C SER A 741 -23.79 15.23 1.96
N ILE A 742 -22.61 15.80 1.72
CA ILE A 742 -21.60 15.24 0.81
C ILE A 742 -21.19 13.83 1.26
N ARG A 743 -20.90 13.64 2.55
CA ARG A 743 -20.53 12.31 3.09
C ARG A 743 -21.66 11.30 2.95
N THR A 744 -22.90 11.73 3.21
CA THR A 744 -24.09 10.89 3.06
C THR A 744 -24.29 10.46 1.61
N LEU A 745 -24.21 11.40 0.66
CA LEU A 745 -24.34 11.11 -0.77
C LEU A 745 -23.24 10.16 -1.27
N LYS A 746 -21.99 10.31 -0.79
CA LYS A 746 -20.89 9.38 -1.11
C LYS A 746 -21.21 7.94 -0.71
N GLU A 747 -21.74 7.71 0.49
CA GLU A 747 -22.05 6.34 0.94
C GLU A 747 -23.26 5.75 0.20
N LEU A 748 -24.32 6.54 -0.01
CA LEU A 748 -25.48 6.10 -0.79
C LEU A 748 -25.07 5.75 -2.24
N ASN A 749 -24.25 6.58 -2.88
CA ASN A 749 -23.82 6.34 -4.26
C ASN A 749 -22.90 5.12 -4.37
N LYS A 750 -22.06 4.86 -3.36
CA LYS A 750 -21.26 3.63 -3.27
C LYS A 750 -22.15 2.39 -3.13
N GLU A 751 -23.15 2.41 -2.26
CA GLU A 751 -24.09 1.29 -2.12
C GLU A 751 -24.85 1.05 -3.43
N TYR A 752 -25.33 2.11 -4.06
CA TYR A 752 -25.98 2.07 -5.35
C TYR A 752 -25.10 1.45 -6.43
N TYR A 753 -23.84 1.88 -6.53
CA TYR A 753 -22.85 1.32 -7.45
C TYR A 753 -22.68 -0.19 -7.28
N LEU A 754 -22.45 -0.64 -6.04
CA LEU A 754 -22.20 -2.05 -5.74
C LEU A 754 -23.41 -2.94 -6.07
N LYS A 755 -24.64 -2.43 -5.91
CA LYS A 755 -25.86 -3.22 -6.08
C LYS A 755 -26.45 -3.14 -7.49
N GLU A 756 -26.47 -1.96 -8.10
CA GLU A 756 -27.17 -1.72 -9.38
C GLU A 756 -26.22 -1.72 -10.58
N ILE A 757 -24.94 -1.37 -10.40
CA ILE A 757 -24.00 -1.19 -11.50
C ILE A 757 -23.07 -2.39 -11.65
N VAL A 758 -22.38 -2.78 -10.57
CA VAL A 758 -21.34 -3.83 -10.57
C VAL A 758 -21.80 -5.16 -11.17
N PRO A 759 -23.00 -5.71 -10.89
CA PRO A 759 -23.39 -7.00 -11.45
C PRO A 759 -23.34 -7.04 -12.98
N LYS A 760 -23.64 -5.93 -13.66
CA LYS A 760 -23.59 -5.87 -15.13
C LYS A 760 -22.20 -5.56 -15.66
N LEU A 761 -21.35 -4.90 -14.86
CA LEU A 761 -19.94 -4.76 -15.21
C LEU A 761 -19.25 -6.13 -15.32
N PHE A 762 -19.59 -7.09 -14.46
CA PHE A 762 -19.14 -8.48 -14.61
C PHE A 762 -19.88 -9.23 -15.73
N GLU A 763 -21.21 -9.08 -15.86
CA GLU A 763 -21.99 -9.77 -16.91
C GLU A 763 -21.54 -9.45 -18.34
N TYR A 764 -21.08 -8.21 -18.56
CA TYR A 764 -20.55 -7.71 -19.83
C TYR A 764 -19.02 -7.59 -19.83
N GLU A 765 -18.36 -8.20 -18.84
CA GLU A 765 -16.90 -8.33 -18.72
C GLU A 765 -16.12 -7.02 -18.84
N PHE A 766 -16.71 -5.90 -18.39
CA PHE A 766 -15.93 -4.69 -18.06
C PHE A 766 -14.98 -4.99 -16.88
N LEU A 767 -15.39 -5.88 -15.98
CA LEU A 767 -14.58 -6.43 -14.90
C LEU A 767 -14.48 -7.94 -15.09
N LYS A 768 -13.26 -8.47 -14.97
CA LYS A 768 -12.97 -9.89 -15.20
C LYS A 768 -11.89 -10.40 -14.27
#